data_AF-A0A0J0YDR5-F1
#
_entry.id   AF-A0A0J0YDR5-F1
#
_cell.length_a   1.000
_cell.length_b   1.000
_cell.length_c   1.000
_cell.angle_alpha   90.00
_cell.angle_beta   90.00
_cell.angle_gamma   90.00
#
_symmetry.space_group_name_H-M   'P 1'
#
loop_
_entity.id
_entity.type
_entity.pdbx_description
1 polymer ?
#
loop_
_entity_poly.entity_id
_entity_poly.type
_entity_poly.pdbx_seq_one_letter_code
_entity_poly.pdbx_strand_id
1 'polypeptide(L)'
;MQRFATVFEYWRSLEALTPQEASRVDAHHATAPVFGLTADQACSMPWESGALQARPARRGLEWAYVAQCGVHDADAVHRLVLAALNETPEYTEQPTHRTRLFDLGFDAQGYPMAQSFALSLAAWAAGYIVGQGGDVEGLLRGGALPLKGLNAPHGCAAQSGFEGFDILQAALTELIASQETELRKQKTPASAQWLGELIAAVAQHLSLPDAIFGKHVQCRVKAFQVRPKDARDSTEGREGQQDEGDDTLASFFVQDLQRLERASGKGAMGKAVSAFIQGSEEGERLDVHDADSNEALAHALHPARMPAGRWPSEHALGFSQQLAVNETWNALRSRSGLFAVNGPPGTGKTTMLRDVVAAVVTERAGILARLGDKAFGGKESMRLGDTWVPYYRLNKLLMGHSIVVASSNNGAVENITLELPGVQAVPELVASRRSYYADIASNVIKKDAWGLLAAPLGKSSNRRDFLNAFWWGRDVVGADGAALQQPGLRSHLKALSEHPATPRSKWEECVDLFQKAQAREKRARAVVAKKADRPQAIASLAAQQAQASAAMQHLLSVVAAQKDTIQKLEHALGAKDGAIQAISQQHARVRQQKEERGRNRPGMLAWLSTLGRSHRDWWQSIQETETRLSALQAQLDGAQRSRLDDAVRRARAMDEVAQLARKATALQAALREARASLVAEQQLLESDMAELGDAWLDVDLEHDARERREPWAVQEWQQARQALFLAALDVQRAFIENNARQFMANMGLASDWLSGKPMPEDLAQLALESLCLVVPASSTTFLSP
;
A
#
# COMPACT_ATOMS: atom_id res chain seq x y z
N MET A 1 1.02 -11.36 -18.02
CA MET A 1 1.34 -10.52 -19.19
C MET A 1 0.10 -10.21 -20.03
N GLN A 2 -0.75 -11.19 -20.38
CA GLN A 2 -1.95 -10.95 -21.20
C GLN A 2 -2.92 -9.89 -20.64
N ARG A 3 -3.25 -9.93 -19.33
CA ARG A 3 -4.08 -8.89 -18.68
C ARG A 3 -3.50 -7.47 -18.81
N PHE A 4 -2.17 -7.32 -18.75
CA PHE A 4 -1.54 -6.00 -18.89
C PHE A 4 -1.67 -5.44 -20.30
N ALA A 5 -1.46 -6.29 -21.31
CA ALA A 5 -1.60 -5.89 -22.71
C ALA A 5 -3.02 -5.41 -23.00
N THR A 6 -4.03 -6.20 -22.63
CA THR A 6 -5.44 -5.85 -22.85
C THR A 6 -5.84 -4.55 -22.14
N VAL A 7 -5.40 -4.34 -20.90
CA VAL A 7 -5.72 -3.10 -20.15
C VAL A 7 -5.07 -1.87 -20.81
N PHE A 8 -3.81 -1.96 -21.24
CA PHE A 8 -3.15 -0.83 -21.89
C PHE A 8 -3.69 -0.55 -23.29
N GLU A 9 -4.00 -1.58 -24.07
CA GLU A 9 -4.68 -1.45 -25.37
C GLU A 9 -6.03 -0.75 -25.22
N TYR A 10 -6.82 -1.14 -24.21
CA TYR A 10 -8.09 -0.49 -23.87
C TYR A 10 -7.92 1.00 -23.56
N TRP A 11 -7.02 1.35 -22.62
CA TRP A 11 -6.80 2.76 -22.24
C TRP A 11 -6.21 3.59 -23.38
N ARG A 12 -5.31 3.02 -24.21
CA ARG A 12 -4.79 3.71 -25.41
C ARG A 12 -5.89 3.95 -26.45
N SER A 13 -6.82 3.01 -26.61
CA SER A 13 -7.95 3.16 -27.52
C SER A 13 -8.92 4.25 -27.03
N LEU A 14 -9.25 4.23 -25.74
CA LEU A 14 -10.07 5.28 -25.12
C LEU A 14 -9.44 6.66 -25.31
N GLU A 15 -8.16 6.79 -25.00
CA GLU A 15 -7.44 8.04 -25.09
C GLU A 15 -7.34 8.54 -26.53
N ALA A 16 -7.12 7.63 -27.49
CA ALA A 16 -7.10 7.99 -28.91
C ALA A 16 -8.47 8.45 -29.43
N LEU A 17 -9.58 7.95 -28.87
CA LEU A 17 -10.93 8.22 -29.35
C LEU A 17 -11.72 9.21 -28.49
N THR A 18 -11.15 9.73 -27.40
CA THR A 18 -11.82 10.71 -26.54
C THR A 18 -11.60 12.12 -27.09
N PRO A 19 -12.65 12.78 -27.63
CA PRO A 19 -12.51 14.13 -28.18
C PRO A 19 -12.40 15.19 -27.09
N GLN A 20 -11.65 16.26 -27.36
CA GLN A 20 -11.56 17.42 -26.46
C GLN A 20 -12.65 18.46 -26.77
N GLU A 21 -13.29 18.99 -25.72
CA GLU A 21 -14.35 19.98 -25.87
C GLU A 21 -13.82 21.32 -26.41
N ALA A 22 -14.51 21.87 -27.41
CA ALA A 22 -14.27 23.22 -27.89
C ALA A 22 -14.82 24.26 -26.89
N SER A 23 -14.09 25.36 -26.68
CA SER A 23 -14.43 26.45 -25.78
C SER A 23 -15.81 27.03 -26.08
N ARG A 24 -16.62 27.35 -25.06
CA ARG A 24 -17.92 27.98 -25.27
C ARG A 24 -17.78 29.40 -25.84
N VAL A 25 -18.69 29.81 -26.71
CA VAL A 25 -18.71 31.17 -27.27
C VAL A 25 -19.10 32.16 -26.18
N ASP A 26 -18.22 33.13 -25.92
CA ASP A 26 -18.43 34.25 -25.01
C ASP A 26 -17.60 35.45 -25.49
N ALA A 27 -18.13 36.20 -26.45
CA ALA A 27 -17.45 37.38 -27.01
C ALA A 27 -17.34 38.55 -26.00
N HIS A 28 -18.07 38.48 -24.88
CA HIS A 28 -18.14 39.55 -23.88
C HIS A 28 -17.21 39.31 -22.69
N HIS A 29 -16.52 38.16 -22.61
CA HIS A 29 -15.55 37.89 -21.56
C HIS A 29 -14.51 39.03 -21.45
N ALA A 30 -14.24 39.46 -20.22
CA ALA A 30 -13.44 40.65 -19.96
C ALA A 30 -11.96 40.49 -20.35
N THR A 31 -11.40 39.30 -20.15
CA THR A 31 -9.96 39.03 -20.32
C THR A 31 -9.64 38.03 -21.43
N ALA A 32 -10.61 37.23 -21.86
CA ALA A 32 -10.39 36.09 -22.74
C ALA A 32 -11.63 35.78 -23.61
N PRO A 33 -12.10 36.73 -24.45
CA PRO A 33 -13.30 36.54 -25.25
C PRO A 33 -13.14 35.42 -26.28
N VAL A 34 -14.21 34.65 -26.49
CA VAL A 34 -14.29 33.56 -27.48
C VAL A 34 -15.34 33.91 -28.52
N PHE A 35 -14.91 34.05 -29.77
CA PHE A 35 -15.76 34.41 -30.91
C PHE A 35 -16.16 33.16 -31.69
N GLY A 36 -17.44 33.00 -32.03
CA GLY A 36 -17.90 31.97 -32.95
C GLY A 36 -17.93 32.50 -34.39
N LEU A 37 -17.30 31.79 -35.33
CA LEU A 37 -17.17 32.19 -36.73
C LEU A 37 -17.73 31.12 -37.67
N THR A 38 -18.48 31.56 -38.68
CA THR A 38 -18.72 30.81 -39.91
C THR A 38 -17.56 31.04 -40.85
N ALA A 39 -17.00 29.99 -41.45
CA ALA A 39 -15.86 30.13 -42.36
C ALA A 39 -16.31 30.53 -43.77
N ASP A 40 -17.10 31.61 -43.86
CA ASP A 40 -17.58 32.20 -45.11
C ASP A 40 -16.97 33.59 -45.34
N GLN A 41 -16.91 34.03 -46.61
CA GLN A 41 -16.26 35.27 -47.02
C GLN A 41 -16.84 36.55 -46.37
N ALA A 42 -18.03 36.47 -45.76
CA ALA A 42 -18.70 37.62 -45.14
C ALA A 42 -18.33 37.85 -43.66
N CYS A 43 -17.59 36.93 -43.03
CA CYS A 43 -17.24 37.01 -41.61
C CYS A 43 -15.91 37.76 -41.39
N SER A 44 -15.90 38.73 -40.47
CA SER A 44 -14.67 39.45 -40.09
C SER A 44 -13.95 38.73 -38.94
N MET A 45 -12.63 38.61 -39.05
CA MET A 45 -11.82 37.94 -38.04
C MET A 45 -11.65 38.81 -36.78
N PRO A 46 -11.42 38.22 -35.59
CA PRO A 46 -11.25 39.00 -34.35
C PRO A 46 -10.09 40.00 -34.37
N TRP A 47 -9.02 39.72 -35.12
CA TRP A 47 -7.90 40.65 -35.34
C TRP A 47 -8.21 41.77 -36.35
N GLU A 48 -9.30 41.66 -37.11
CA GLU A 48 -9.82 42.71 -38.01
C GLU A 48 -10.91 43.56 -37.32
N SER A 49 -11.48 43.06 -36.22
CA SER A 49 -12.59 43.70 -35.52
C SER A 49 -12.15 44.94 -34.73
N GLY A 50 -12.63 46.12 -35.16
CA GLY A 50 -12.40 47.38 -34.45
C GLY A 50 -12.92 47.39 -33.00
N ALA A 51 -13.91 46.55 -32.66
CA ALA A 51 -14.46 46.45 -31.31
C ALA A 51 -13.54 45.74 -30.31
N LEU A 52 -12.72 44.79 -30.76
CA LEU A 52 -11.69 44.14 -29.93
C LEU A 52 -10.43 45.00 -29.87
N GLN A 53 -10.02 45.60 -31.00
CA GLN A 53 -8.89 46.54 -31.06
C GLN A 53 -9.10 47.80 -30.20
N ALA A 54 -10.36 48.21 -29.96
CA ALA A 54 -10.71 49.29 -29.04
C ALA A 54 -10.50 48.94 -27.55
N ARG A 55 -10.28 47.65 -27.20
CA ARG A 55 -9.95 47.24 -25.82
C ARG A 55 -8.44 47.38 -25.60
N PRO A 56 -7.97 48.29 -24.72
CA PRO A 56 -6.55 48.50 -24.52
C PRO A 56 -5.89 47.24 -23.93
N ALA A 57 -4.79 46.80 -24.54
CA ALA A 57 -3.94 45.77 -23.96
C ALA A 57 -3.32 46.30 -22.64
N ARG A 58 -3.12 45.42 -21.65
CA ARG A 58 -2.41 45.81 -20.43
C ARG A 58 -0.98 46.23 -20.79
N ARG A 59 -0.40 47.16 -20.02
CA ARG A 59 0.93 47.73 -20.28
C ARG A 59 1.97 46.62 -20.47
N GLY A 60 2.59 46.57 -21.65
CA GLY A 60 3.62 45.59 -22.00
C GLY A 60 3.09 44.24 -22.51
N LEU A 61 1.79 44.11 -22.77
CA LEU A 61 1.18 42.94 -23.41
C LEU A 61 0.60 43.29 -24.79
N GLU A 62 0.50 42.29 -25.66
CA GLU A 62 -0.15 42.32 -26.97
C GLU A 62 -1.22 41.23 -27.04
N TRP A 63 -2.18 41.39 -27.95
CA TRP A 63 -3.19 40.34 -28.20
C TRP A 63 -2.57 39.16 -28.96
N ALA A 64 -3.00 37.96 -28.65
CA ALA A 64 -2.76 36.74 -29.40
C ALA A 64 -4.06 35.95 -29.48
N TYR A 65 -4.13 35.04 -30.45
CA TYR A 65 -5.36 34.31 -30.73
C TYR A 65 -5.07 32.83 -30.90
N VAL A 66 -6.05 31.99 -30.55
CA VAL A 66 -6.08 30.56 -30.89
C VAL A 66 -7.42 30.27 -31.54
N ALA A 67 -7.39 29.77 -32.77
CA ALA A 67 -8.56 29.31 -33.51
C ALA A 67 -8.74 27.80 -33.30
N GLN A 68 -9.91 27.43 -32.80
CA GLN A 68 -10.41 26.07 -32.67
C GLN A 68 -11.25 25.74 -33.90
N CYS A 69 -10.75 24.88 -34.77
CA CYS A 69 -11.18 24.77 -36.17
C CYS A 69 -11.86 23.44 -36.48
N GLY A 70 -12.79 23.46 -37.45
CA GLY A 70 -13.60 22.31 -37.80
C GLY A 70 -14.52 21.87 -36.65
N VAL A 71 -15.19 22.83 -36.02
CA VAL A 71 -16.06 22.56 -34.86
C VAL A 71 -17.25 21.70 -35.29
N HIS A 72 -17.43 20.56 -34.63
CA HIS A 72 -18.47 19.58 -34.97
C HIS A 72 -19.09 18.96 -33.71
N ASP A 73 -20.14 18.17 -33.91
CA ASP A 73 -20.77 17.39 -32.84
C ASP A 73 -19.97 16.10 -32.61
N ALA A 74 -19.55 15.85 -31.36
CA ALA A 74 -18.82 14.62 -31.02
C ALA A 74 -19.64 13.36 -31.33
N ASP A 75 -20.97 13.43 -31.16
CA ASP A 75 -21.86 12.31 -31.42
C ASP A 75 -21.93 11.94 -32.92
N ALA A 76 -21.79 12.93 -33.80
CA ALA A 76 -21.77 12.69 -35.25
C ALA A 76 -20.57 11.83 -35.65
N VAL A 77 -19.39 12.12 -35.09
CA VAL A 77 -18.17 11.33 -35.35
C VAL A 77 -18.24 9.97 -34.65
N HIS A 78 -18.75 9.92 -33.41
CA HIS A 78 -18.95 8.67 -32.69
C HIS A 78 -19.83 7.68 -33.46
N ARG A 79 -20.95 8.14 -34.02
CA ARG A 79 -21.82 7.30 -34.87
C ARG A 79 -21.14 6.79 -36.13
N LEU A 80 -20.26 7.59 -36.75
CA LEU A 80 -19.47 7.14 -37.91
C LEU A 80 -18.49 6.03 -37.52
N VAL A 81 -17.81 6.18 -36.37
CA VAL A 81 -16.89 5.15 -35.85
C VAL A 81 -17.64 3.86 -35.54
N LEU A 82 -18.78 3.92 -34.84
CA LEU A 82 -19.60 2.73 -34.57
C LEU A 82 -20.08 2.05 -35.84
N ALA A 83 -20.56 2.83 -36.82
CA ALA A 83 -20.98 2.29 -38.11
C ALA A 83 -19.82 1.60 -38.86
N ALA A 84 -18.61 2.17 -38.82
CA ALA A 84 -17.42 1.56 -39.43
C ALA A 84 -17.01 0.25 -38.74
N LEU A 85 -17.20 0.15 -37.42
CA LEU A 85 -16.93 -1.05 -36.62
C LEU A 85 -18.07 -2.09 -36.67
N ASN A 86 -19.18 -1.80 -37.34
CA ASN A 86 -20.42 -2.61 -37.33
C ASN A 86 -21.02 -2.81 -35.93
N GLU A 87 -20.86 -1.82 -35.06
CA GLU A 87 -21.37 -1.81 -33.70
C GLU A 87 -22.62 -0.92 -33.58
N THR A 88 -23.50 -1.23 -32.63
CA THR A 88 -24.67 -0.41 -32.32
C THR A 88 -24.49 0.28 -30.96
N PRO A 89 -24.87 1.57 -30.82
CA PRO A 89 -24.73 2.25 -29.54
C PRO A 89 -25.60 1.59 -28.47
N GLU A 90 -24.99 1.22 -27.33
CA GLU A 90 -25.67 0.58 -26.19
C GLU A 90 -26.44 1.58 -25.29
N TYR A 91 -26.29 2.89 -25.49
CA TYR A 91 -26.83 3.94 -24.61
C TYR A 91 -27.62 5.02 -25.37
N THR A 92 -28.59 5.64 -24.68
CA THR A 92 -29.36 6.80 -25.16
C THR A 92 -28.53 8.08 -25.13
N GLU A 93 -28.73 8.93 -26.14
CA GLU A 93 -28.08 10.22 -26.42
C GLU A 93 -27.52 10.96 -25.19
N GLN A 94 -26.19 11.13 -25.15
CA GLN A 94 -25.54 12.06 -24.23
C GLN A 94 -25.78 13.51 -24.66
N PRO A 95 -25.67 14.51 -23.76
CA PRO A 95 -25.66 15.92 -24.17
C PRO A 95 -24.55 16.16 -25.20
N THR A 96 -24.93 16.69 -26.36
CA THR A 96 -24.00 16.96 -27.47
C THR A 96 -22.99 18.02 -27.07
N HIS A 97 -21.75 17.61 -26.78
CA HIS A 97 -20.64 18.53 -26.64
C HIS A 97 -19.97 18.76 -28.00
N ARG A 98 -19.52 19.99 -28.21
CA ARG A 98 -18.85 20.40 -29.46
C ARG A 98 -17.36 20.12 -29.34
N THR A 99 -16.78 19.47 -30.33
CA THR A 99 -15.34 19.19 -30.45
C THR A 99 -14.78 19.85 -31.72
N ARG A 100 -13.50 19.66 -32.03
CA ARG A 100 -12.74 20.33 -33.09
C ARG A 100 -11.72 19.40 -33.75
N LEU A 101 -11.35 19.70 -34.99
CA LEU A 101 -10.34 18.95 -35.74
C LEU A 101 -8.91 19.36 -35.36
N PHE A 102 -8.68 20.65 -35.13
CA PHE A 102 -7.35 21.18 -34.82
C PHE A 102 -7.43 22.56 -34.16
N ASP A 103 -6.34 22.94 -33.51
CA ASP A 103 -6.10 24.28 -32.99
C ASP A 103 -4.94 24.93 -33.75
N LEU A 104 -5.03 26.25 -33.97
CA LEU A 104 -3.98 27.04 -34.60
C LEU A 104 -3.87 28.41 -33.93
N GLY A 105 -2.67 28.76 -33.47
CA GLY A 105 -2.36 30.07 -32.90
C GLY A 105 -2.09 31.13 -33.97
N PHE A 106 -2.39 32.39 -33.64
CA PHE A 106 -2.14 33.56 -34.47
C PHE A 106 -1.51 34.68 -33.62
N ASP A 107 -0.61 35.45 -34.24
CA ASP A 107 0.00 36.62 -33.63
C ASP A 107 -0.97 37.82 -33.55
N ALA A 108 -0.51 38.92 -32.94
CA ALA A 108 -1.30 40.14 -32.76
C ALA A 108 -1.81 40.75 -34.08
N GLN A 109 -1.14 40.43 -35.19
CA GLN A 109 -1.47 40.92 -36.52
C GLN A 109 -2.34 39.94 -37.32
N GLY A 110 -2.68 38.77 -36.75
CA GLY A 110 -3.52 37.77 -37.39
C GLY A 110 -2.78 36.86 -38.38
N TYR A 111 -1.44 36.78 -38.30
CA TYR A 111 -0.71 35.76 -39.05
C TYR A 111 -0.70 34.44 -38.27
N PRO A 112 -0.92 33.29 -38.95
CA PRO A 112 -0.85 31.99 -38.31
C PRO A 112 0.58 31.75 -37.80
N MET A 113 0.70 30.97 -36.73
CA MET A 113 1.98 30.51 -36.20
C MET A 113 2.07 29.01 -36.39
N ALA A 114 2.73 28.53 -37.44
CA ALA A 114 2.73 27.11 -37.80
C ALA A 114 3.13 26.18 -36.64
N GLN A 115 4.11 26.59 -35.84
CA GLN A 115 4.58 25.86 -34.65
C GLN A 115 3.54 25.68 -33.52
N SER A 116 2.39 26.36 -33.62
CA SER A 116 1.28 26.24 -32.67
C SER A 116 0.14 25.35 -33.19
N PHE A 117 0.30 24.76 -34.38
CA PHE A 117 -0.68 23.81 -34.91
C PHE A 117 -0.74 22.55 -34.05
N ALA A 118 -1.95 22.17 -33.65
CA ALA A 118 -2.21 20.95 -32.89
C ALA A 118 -3.38 20.20 -33.52
N LEU A 119 -3.16 18.96 -33.96
CA LEU A 119 -4.20 18.12 -34.55
C LEU A 119 -4.95 17.36 -33.45
N SER A 120 -6.27 17.18 -33.61
CA SER A 120 -7.08 16.34 -32.73
C SER A 120 -6.77 14.87 -32.94
N LEU A 121 -6.20 14.22 -31.91
CA LEU A 121 -5.95 12.78 -31.93
C LEU A 121 -7.24 11.98 -32.15
N ALA A 122 -8.34 12.41 -31.52
CA ALA A 122 -9.66 11.81 -31.69
C ALA A 122 -10.20 11.93 -33.12
N ALA A 123 -10.03 13.09 -33.76
CA ALA A 123 -10.46 13.26 -35.14
C ALA A 123 -9.62 12.41 -36.10
N TRP A 124 -8.31 12.29 -35.85
CA TRP A 124 -7.43 11.41 -36.61
C TRP A 124 -7.75 9.93 -36.40
N ALA A 125 -7.93 9.48 -35.16
CA ALA A 125 -8.24 8.09 -34.85
C ALA A 125 -9.60 7.68 -35.43
N ALA A 126 -10.62 8.54 -35.29
CA ALA A 126 -11.91 8.33 -35.93
C ALA A 126 -11.79 8.29 -37.45
N GLY A 127 -11.04 9.22 -38.03
CA GLY A 127 -10.74 9.26 -39.45
C GLY A 127 -10.08 7.99 -39.99
N TYR A 128 -9.12 7.45 -39.23
CA TYR A 128 -8.45 6.18 -39.55
C TYR A 128 -9.45 5.02 -39.55
N ILE A 129 -10.28 4.88 -38.52
CA ILE A 129 -11.26 3.79 -38.41
C ILE A 129 -12.35 3.90 -39.49
N VAL A 130 -12.82 5.11 -39.78
CA VAL A 130 -13.85 5.35 -40.81
C VAL A 130 -13.30 5.16 -42.23
N GLY A 131 -11.98 5.33 -42.42
CA GLY A 131 -11.30 5.10 -43.68
C GLY A 131 -11.34 3.64 -44.15
N GLN A 132 -11.07 3.41 -45.45
CA GLN A 132 -11.13 2.06 -46.01
C GLN A 132 -10.08 1.14 -45.38
N GLY A 133 -10.55 0.12 -44.64
CA GLY A 133 -9.70 -0.90 -44.02
C GLY A 133 -9.12 -0.54 -42.64
N GLY A 134 -9.63 0.52 -42.00
CA GLY A 134 -9.27 0.87 -40.63
C GLY A 134 -9.98 0.00 -39.59
N ASP A 135 -9.27 -0.32 -38.51
CA ASP A 135 -9.78 -1.03 -37.34
C ASP A 135 -9.03 -0.56 -36.07
N VAL A 136 -9.49 -1.00 -34.89
CA VAL A 136 -8.84 -0.62 -33.61
C VAL A 136 -7.44 -1.25 -33.47
N GLU A 137 -7.24 -2.46 -33.98
CA GLU A 137 -5.95 -3.16 -33.91
C GLU A 137 -4.87 -2.44 -34.73
N GLY A 138 -5.18 -2.04 -35.96
CA GLY A 138 -4.32 -1.26 -36.84
C GLY A 138 -4.07 0.16 -36.32
N LEU A 139 -5.07 0.78 -35.67
CA LEU A 139 -4.90 2.06 -34.97
C LEU A 139 -3.82 1.94 -33.90
N LEU A 140 -3.91 0.93 -33.02
CA LEU A 140 -2.96 0.71 -31.93
C LEU A 140 -1.53 0.35 -32.42
N ARG A 141 -1.42 -0.20 -33.64
CA ARG A 141 -0.14 -0.45 -34.33
C ARG A 141 0.47 0.79 -34.97
N GLY A 142 -0.17 1.95 -34.85
CA GLY A 142 0.37 3.25 -35.26
C GLY A 142 -0.51 4.00 -36.25
N GLY A 143 -1.42 3.31 -36.95
CA GLY A 143 -2.31 3.86 -37.98
C GLY A 143 -1.57 4.58 -39.11
N ALA A 144 -2.22 4.81 -40.24
CA ALA A 144 -1.69 5.68 -41.29
C ALA A 144 -2.84 6.23 -42.15
N LEU A 145 -2.86 7.55 -42.34
CA LEU A 145 -3.77 8.21 -43.26
C LEU A 145 -3.01 8.72 -44.50
N PRO A 146 -3.67 8.86 -45.67
CA PRO A 146 -3.01 9.30 -46.89
C PRO A 146 -2.45 10.72 -46.80
N LEU A 147 -1.16 10.88 -47.14
CA LEU A 147 -0.45 12.17 -47.17
C LEU A 147 -0.45 12.83 -48.57
N LYS A 148 -1.38 12.45 -49.44
CA LYS A 148 -1.37 12.88 -50.86
C LYS A 148 -1.42 14.41 -50.95
N GLY A 149 -0.35 15.03 -51.46
CA GLY A 149 -0.25 16.49 -51.59
C GLY A 149 0.38 17.19 -50.39
N LEU A 150 0.83 16.46 -49.37
CA LEU A 150 1.62 16.98 -48.26
C LEU A 150 3.08 16.50 -48.37
N ASN A 151 4.01 17.34 -47.93
CA ASN A 151 5.40 16.93 -47.73
C ASN A 151 5.52 16.33 -46.33
N ALA A 152 6.02 15.11 -46.24
CA ALA A 152 6.20 14.42 -44.96
C ALA A 152 7.67 14.54 -44.50
N PRO A 153 7.94 15.09 -43.31
CA PRO A 153 9.30 15.11 -42.78
C PRO A 153 9.81 13.70 -42.53
N HIS A 154 11.07 13.44 -42.90
CA HIS A 154 11.70 12.12 -42.74
C HIS A 154 12.12 11.90 -41.28
N GLY A 155 11.74 10.75 -40.69
CA GLY A 155 12.26 10.29 -39.39
C GLY A 155 11.60 10.89 -38.14
N CYS A 156 10.32 11.26 -38.19
CA CYS A 156 9.59 11.68 -37.00
C CYS A 156 9.43 10.49 -36.04
N ALA A 157 10.08 10.52 -34.87
CA ALA A 157 9.86 9.51 -33.84
C ALA A 157 8.46 9.69 -33.23
N ALA A 158 7.71 8.60 -33.03
CA ALA A 158 6.35 8.67 -32.53
C ALA A 158 6.29 9.23 -31.09
N GLN A 159 5.93 10.50 -30.94
CA GLN A 159 5.80 11.20 -29.65
C GLN A 159 4.40 11.01 -29.05
N SER A 160 3.37 10.88 -29.88
CA SER A 160 1.98 10.60 -29.45
C SER A 160 1.69 9.10 -29.32
N GLY A 161 2.67 8.24 -29.58
CA GLY A 161 2.44 6.79 -29.63
C GLY A 161 1.57 6.28 -30.75
N PHE A 162 1.23 7.16 -31.70
CA PHE A 162 0.58 6.83 -32.94
C PHE A 162 1.42 7.42 -34.07
N GLU A 163 2.30 6.61 -34.66
CA GLU A 163 3.25 7.08 -35.68
C GLU A 163 2.56 7.79 -36.85
N GLY A 164 1.43 7.27 -37.33
CA GLY A 164 0.66 7.91 -38.40
C GLY A 164 0.05 9.25 -38.02
N PHE A 165 -0.29 9.46 -36.75
CA PHE A 165 -0.75 10.76 -36.25
C PHE A 165 0.39 11.78 -36.29
N ASP A 166 1.55 11.42 -35.75
CA ASP A 166 2.71 12.31 -35.67
C ASP A 166 3.21 12.71 -37.07
N ILE A 167 3.19 11.77 -38.01
CA ILE A 167 3.53 12.03 -39.41
C ILE A 167 2.53 13.02 -40.04
N LEU A 168 1.22 12.80 -39.88
CA LEU A 168 0.21 13.69 -40.45
C LEU A 168 0.27 15.09 -39.82
N GLN A 169 0.41 15.18 -38.49
CA GLN A 169 0.54 16.45 -37.79
C GLN A 169 1.77 17.23 -38.29
N ALA A 170 2.91 16.57 -38.46
CA ALA A 170 4.12 17.21 -38.95
C ALA A 170 3.98 17.69 -40.41
N ALA A 171 3.34 16.88 -41.27
CA ALA A 171 3.08 17.23 -42.66
C ALA A 171 2.12 18.43 -42.80
N LEU A 172 1.06 18.48 -41.99
CA LEU A 172 0.15 19.63 -41.92
C LEU A 172 0.81 20.88 -41.35
N THR A 173 1.72 20.72 -40.37
CA THR A 173 2.52 21.83 -39.83
C THR A 173 3.40 22.45 -40.91
N GLU A 174 4.03 21.64 -41.77
CA GLU A 174 4.84 22.13 -42.89
C GLU A 174 3.98 22.85 -43.94
N LEU A 175 2.79 22.33 -44.25
CA LEU A 175 1.82 23.01 -45.12
C LEU A 175 1.48 24.40 -44.55
N ILE A 176 1.16 24.50 -43.26
CA ILE A 176 0.82 25.78 -42.61
C ILE A 176 2.03 26.71 -42.59
N ALA A 177 3.24 26.22 -42.38
CA ALA A 177 4.46 27.03 -42.42
C ALA A 177 4.71 27.65 -43.80
N SER A 178 4.42 26.89 -44.87
CA SER A 178 4.49 27.40 -46.24
C SER A 178 3.46 28.52 -46.49
N GLN A 179 2.22 28.34 -46.01
CA GLN A 179 1.16 29.33 -46.12
C GLN A 179 1.42 30.57 -45.25
N GLU A 180 1.95 30.41 -44.04
CA GLU A 180 2.39 31.50 -43.16
C GLU A 180 3.41 32.38 -43.88
N THR A 181 4.42 31.77 -44.52
CA THR A 181 5.46 32.49 -45.26
C THR A 181 4.87 33.31 -46.40
N GLU A 182 3.92 32.74 -47.14
CA GLU A 182 3.29 33.43 -48.27
C GLU A 182 2.37 34.58 -47.81
N LEU A 183 1.55 34.37 -46.77
CA LEU A 183 0.72 35.42 -46.15
C LEU A 183 1.58 36.60 -45.66
N ARG A 184 2.68 36.31 -44.96
CA ARG A 184 3.61 37.35 -44.48
C ARG A 184 4.29 38.10 -45.63
N LYS A 185 4.64 37.41 -46.72
CA LYS A 185 5.23 38.01 -47.92
C LYS A 185 4.24 38.93 -48.64
N GLN A 186 2.96 38.53 -48.70
CA GLN A 186 1.88 39.31 -49.29
C GLN A 186 1.34 40.41 -48.36
N LYS A 187 1.74 40.40 -47.08
CA LYS A 187 1.24 41.29 -46.03
C LYS A 187 -0.28 41.21 -45.85
N THR A 188 -0.83 40.03 -46.06
CA THR A 188 -2.25 39.73 -45.92
C THR A 188 -2.42 38.80 -44.71
N PRO A 189 -3.07 39.23 -43.61
CA PRO A 189 -3.35 38.34 -42.49
C PRO A 189 -4.35 37.25 -42.89
N ALA A 190 -4.47 36.20 -42.08
CA ALA A 190 -5.40 35.12 -42.35
C ALA A 190 -6.84 35.62 -42.33
N SER A 191 -7.61 35.26 -43.36
CA SER A 191 -9.05 35.58 -43.48
C SER A 191 -9.92 34.39 -43.08
N ALA A 192 -11.23 34.63 -42.89
CA ALA A 192 -12.20 33.57 -42.66
C ALA A 192 -12.24 32.54 -43.81
N GLN A 193 -12.05 32.99 -45.06
CA GLN A 193 -11.96 32.12 -46.22
C GLN A 193 -10.72 31.22 -46.16
N TRP A 194 -9.55 31.79 -45.87
CA TRP A 194 -8.30 31.03 -45.75
C TRP A 194 -8.43 29.93 -44.68
N LEU A 195 -9.05 30.26 -43.54
CA LEU A 195 -9.27 29.31 -42.47
C LEU A 195 -10.28 28.21 -42.87
N GLY A 196 -11.32 28.56 -43.63
CA GLY A 196 -12.28 27.59 -44.19
C GLY A 196 -11.64 26.61 -45.18
N GLU A 197 -10.78 27.11 -46.07
CA GLU A 197 -10.01 26.27 -47.00
C GLU A 197 -9.06 25.32 -46.25
N LEU A 198 -8.40 25.80 -45.19
CA LEU A 198 -7.57 24.95 -44.33
C LEU A 198 -8.41 23.88 -43.59
N ILE A 199 -9.60 24.24 -43.07
CA ILE A 199 -10.51 23.28 -42.41
C ILE A 199 -10.89 22.17 -43.38
N ALA A 200 -11.29 22.51 -44.61
CA ALA A 200 -11.67 21.54 -45.62
C ALA A 200 -10.50 20.62 -46.00
N ALA A 201 -9.29 21.19 -46.17
CA ALA A 201 -8.09 20.41 -46.47
C ALA A 201 -7.75 19.42 -45.35
N VAL A 202 -7.79 19.86 -44.09
CA VAL A 202 -7.53 18.97 -42.94
C VAL A 202 -8.59 17.88 -42.83
N ALA A 203 -9.88 18.21 -42.96
CA ALA A 203 -10.96 17.23 -42.92
C ALA A 203 -10.80 16.13 -44.00
N GLN A 204 -10.40 16.52 -45.21
CA GLN A 204 -10.12 15.59 -46.31
C GLN A 204 -8.98 14.62 -45.96
N HIS A 205 -7.89 15.11 -45.38
CA HIS A 205 -6.78 14.25 -44.93
C HIS A 205 -7.16 13.32 -43.77
N LEU A 206 -8.13 13.73 -42.95
CA LEU A 206 -8.70 12.90 -41.89
C LEU A 206 -9.72 11.87 -42.41
N SER A 207 -10.05 11.84 -43.71
CA SER A 207 -11.10 10.96 -44.27
C SER A 207 -12.48 11.15 -43.60
N LEU A 208 -12.73 12.30 -42.98
CA LEU A 208 -14.00 12.61 -42.34
C LEU A 208 -14.95 13.30 -43.35
N PRO A 209 -16.23 12.88 -43.44
CA PRO A 209 -17.16 13.47 -44.40
C PRO A 209 -17.61 14.85 -43.96
N ASP A 210 -17.84 15.76 -44.91
CA ASP A 210 -18.29 17.14 -44.65
C ASP A 210 -19.57 17.22 -43.82
N ALA A 211 -20.40 16.17 -43.84
CA ALA A 211 -21.65 16.06 -43.10
C ALA A 211 -21.48 16.18 -41.57
N ILE A 212 -20.26 16.01 -41.02
CA ILE A 212 -20.02 16.20 -39.57
C ILE A 212 -20.01 17.69 -39.18
N PHE A 213 -19.67 18.58 -40.11
CA PHE A 213 -19.69 20.01 -39.89
C PHE A 213 -21.11 20.50 -40.12
N GLY A 214 -21.87 20.70 -39.03
CA GLY A 214 -23.23 21.24 -39.11
C GLY A 214 -23.31 22.59 -39.84
N LYS A 215 -24.52 23.09 -40.08
CA LYS A 215 -24.75 24.29 -40.92
C LYS A 215 -24.24 25.63 -40.35
N HIS A 216 -23.80 25.70 -39.09
CA HIS A 216 -23.42 26.96 -38.43
C HIS A 216 -22.24 26.78 -37.47
N VAL A 217 -21.30 27.74 -37.53
CA VAL A 217 -20.04 27.88 -36.77
C VAL A 217 -19.05 26.73 -36.94
N GLN A 218 -18.05 26.95 -37.81
CA GLN A 218 -16.97 25.99 -38.08
C GLN A 218 -15.69 26.32 -37.32
N CYS A 219 -15.59 27.50 -36.71
CA CYS A 219 -14.43 27.92 -35.95
C CYS A 219 -14.83 28.70 -34.69
N ARG A 220 -14.05 28.53 -33.61
CA ARG A 220 -14.12 29.39 -32.41
C ARG A 220 -12.75 30.00 -32.14
N VAL A 221 -12.67 31.33 -32.08
CA VAL A 221 -11.39 32.02 -31.87
C VAL A 221 -11.35 32.61 -30.47
N LYS A 222 -10.44 32.12 -29.64
CA LYS A 222 -10.14 32.65 -28.31
C LYS A 222 -9.07 33.72 -28.44
N ALA A 223 -9.33 34.91 -27.89
CA ALA A 223 -8.34 35.99 -27.80
C ALA A 223 -7.80 36.10 -26.36
N PHE A 224 -6.50 36.34 -26.20
CA PHE A 224 -5.85 36.52 -24.90
C PHE A 224 -4.63 37.45 -25.02
N GLN A 225 -4.06 37.89 -23.90
CA GLN A 225 -2.95 38.85 -23.89
C GLN A 225 -1.63 38.19 -23.49
N VAL A 226 -0.56 38.40 -24.26
CA VAL A 226 0.78 37.82 -24.07
C VAL A 226 1.87 38.90 -24.07
N ARG A 227 3.05 38.61 -23.53
CA ARG A 227 4.21 39.51 -23.62
C ARG A 227 4.89 39.40 -25.00
N PRO A 228 5.32 40.51 -25.62
CA PRO A 228 6.04 40.49 -26.90
C PRO A 228 7.34 39.67 -26.85
N LYS A 229 7.68 38.97 -27.95
CA LYS A 229 8.86 38.07 -28.04
C LYS A 229 10.21 38.79 -27.90
N ASP A 230 10.28 40.09 -28.20
CA ASP A 230 11.54 40.87 -28.22
C ASP A 230 11.98 41.43 -26.86
N ALA A 231 11.17 41.26 -25.80
CA ALA A 231 11.48 41.72 -24.44
C ALA A 231 12.19 40.65 -23.57
N ARG A 232 12.76 39.60 -24.19
CA ARG A 232 13.48 38.53 -23.48
C ARG A 232 14.92 38.94 -23.22
N ASP A 233 15.17 39.57 -22.07
CA ASP A 233 16.49 39.52 -21.46
C ASP A 233 16.72 38.09 -20.93
N SER A 234 17.86 37.52 -21.25
CA SER A 234 18.20 36.12 -21.03
C SER A 234 18.34 35.82 -19.53
N THR A 235 17.32 35.22 -18.89
CA THR A 235 17.43 34.16 -17.84
C THR A 235 16.12 33.78 -17.13
N GLU A 236 15.00 34.47 -17.34
CA GLU A 236 13.75 34.13 -16.66
C GLU A 236 12.60 33.82 -17.65
N GLY A 237 11.96 32.66 -17.46
CA GLY A 237 10.57 32.46 -17.88
C GLY A 237 10.32 31.74 -19.21
N ARG A 238 10.36 30.39 -19.18
CA ARG A 238 9.43 29.55 -19.97
C ARG A 238 8.07 29.36 -19.25
N GLU A 239 7.83 30.07 -18.15
CA GLU A 239 6.72 29.87 -17.21
C GLU A 239 5.45 30.69 -17.51
N GLY A 240 5.34 31.30 -18.70
CA GLY A 240 4.17 32.11 -19.07
C GLY A 240 3.44 31.69 -20.33
N GLN A 241 3.89 30.61 -21.00
CA GLN A 241 3.28 30.13 -22.24
C GLN A 241 2.51 28.81 -22.07
N GLN A 242 2.55 28.18 -20.88
CA GLN A 242 1.90 26.88 -20.63
C GLN A 242 0.64 26.97 -19.74
N ASP A 243 0.53 27.93 -18.82
CA ASP A 243 -0.53 27.90 -17.78
C ASP A 243 -1.98 28.16 -18.26
N GLU A 244 -2.26 28.50 -19.53
CA GLU A 244 -3.65 28.62 -20.05
C GLU A 244 -3.86 28.04 -21.47
N GLY A 245 -2.89 27.28 -21.97
CA GLY A 245 -2.90 26.65 -23.31
C GLY A 245 -2.67 25.15 -23.30
N ASP A 246 -2.74 24.50 -22.13
CA ASP A 246 -2.37 23.09 -21.95
C ASP A 246 -3.50 22.08 -22.27
N ASP A 247 -4.58 22.53 -22.92
CA ASP A 247 -5.42 21.63 -23.73
C ASP A 247 -4.65 21.33 -25.03
N THR A 248 -3.49 20.69 -24.93
CA THR A 248 -2.86 20.13 -26.12
C THR A 248 -3.83 19.10 -26.68
N LEU A 249 -4.24 19.25 -27.93
CA LEU A 249 -5.06 18.24 -28.64
C LEU A 249 -4.36 16.88 -28.78
N ALA A 250 -3.06 16.82 -28.44
CA ALA A 250 -2.31 15.61 -28.18
C ALA A 250 -2.67 15.04 -26.79
N SER A 251 -2.95 13.74 -26.74
CA SER A 251 -3.28 13.01 -25.53
C SER A 251 -2.31 13.32 -24.36
N PHE A 252 -2.90 13.63 -23.20
CA PHE A 252 -2.17 13.88 -21.95
C PHE A 252 -1.56 12.58 -21.39
N PHE A 253 -2.29 11.47 -21.45
CA PHE A 253 -1.90 10.21 -20.80
C PHE A 253 -1.04 9.28 -21.66
N VAL A 254 -0.94 9.52 -22.97
CA VAL A 254 -0.29 8.62 -23.93
C VAL A 254 1.16 8.31 -23.54
N GLN A 255 1.93 9.31 -23.12
CA GLN A 255 3.35 9.12 -22.78
C GLN A 255 3.51 8.25 -21.53
N ASP A 256 2.62 8.43 -20.55
CA ASP A 256 2.58 7.61 -19.35
C ASP A 256 2.14 6.18 -19.65
N LEU A 257 1.12 5.99 -20.49
CA LEU A 257 0.68 4.67 -20.96
C LEU A 257 1.80 3.93 -21.69
N GLN A 258 2.55 4.61 -22.57
CA GLN A 258 3.72 4.03 -23.21
C GLN A 258 4.83 3.65 -22.23
N ARG A 259 5.08 4.50 -21.21
CA ARG A 259 6.05 4.20 -20.17
C ARG A 259 5.66 2.93 -19.41
N LEU A 260 4.37 2.79 -19.08
CA LEU A 260 3.81 1.61 -18.43
C LEU A 260 3.91 0.35 -19.32
N GLU A 261 3.62 0.47 -20.60
CA GLU A 261 3.71 -0.63 -21.57
C GLU A 261 5.17 -1.13 -21.71
N ARG A 262 6.13 -0.21 -21.88
CA ARG A 262 7.57 -0.55 -21.93
C ARG A 262 8.04 -1.18 -20.62
N ALA A 263 7.57 -0.70 -19.47
CA ALA A 263 7.91 -1.27 -18.17
C ALA A 263 7.33 -2.69 -18.02
N SER A 264 6.11 -2.93 -18.52
CA SER A 264 5.46 -4.24 -18.57
C SER A 264 6.28 -5.25 -19.36
N GLY A 265 6.67 -4.90 -20.60
CA GLY A 265 7.45 -5.78 -21.47
C GLY A 265 8.82 -6.18 -20.90
N LYS A 266 9.39 -5.35 -20.01
CA LYS A 266 10.68 -5.59 -19.34
C LYS A 266 10.55 -6.24 -17.96
N GLY A 267 9.34 -6.52 -17.48
CA GLY A 267 9.13 -6.97 -16.10
C GLY A 267 9.55 -5.94 -15.04
N ALA A 268 9.63 -4.66 -15.41
CA ALA A 268 10.12 -3.56 -14.59
C ALA A 268 8.99 -2.70 -14.00
N MET A 269 7.76 -3.22 -13.98
CA MET A 269 6.60 -2.48 -13.48
C MET A 269 6.64 -2.33 -11.96
N GLY A 270 6.30 -1.14 -11.47
CA GLY A 270 6.20 -0.89 -10.04
C GLY A 270 5.15 -1.77 -9.38
N LYS A 271 5.44 -2.24 -8.16
CA LYS A 271 4.55 -3.16 -7.41
C LYS A 271 3.13 -2.62 -7.23
N ALA A 272 2.97 -1.31 -7.00
CA ALA A 272 1.66 -0.68 -6.82
C ALA A 272 0.81 -0.75 -8.09
N VAL A 273 1.38 -0.38 -9.25
CA VAL A 273 0.68 -0.43 -10.54
C VAL A 273 0.38 -1.87 -10.94
N SER A 274 1.33 -2.79 -10.70
CA SER A 274 1.12 -4.23 -10.93
C SER A 274 -0.08 -4.74 -10.13
N ALA A 275 -0.12 -4.46 -8.82
CA ALA A 275 -1.22 -4.85 -7.95
C ALA A 275 -2.56 -4.23 -8.37
N PHE A 276 -2.57 -2.96 -8.79
CA PHE A 276 -3.76 -2.29 -9.28
C PHE A 276 -4.35 -2.96 -10.52
N ILE A 277 -3.50 -3.24 -11.53
CA ILE A 277 -3.94 -3.84 -12.81
C ILE A 277 -4.31 -5.31 -12.65
N GLN A 278 -3.56 -6.05 -11.83
CA GLN A 278 -3.81 -7.49 -11.65
C GLN A 278 -5.05 -7.76 -10.81
N GLY A 279 -5.38 -6.85 -9.89
CA GLY A 279 -6.40 -7.06 -8.85
C GLY A 279 -5.93 -8.08 -7.81
N SER A 280 -6.84 -8.45 -6.92
CA SER A 280 -6.66 -9.58 -5.99
C SER A 280 -6.96 -10.90 -6.69
N GLU A 281 -6.23 -11.97 -6.35
CA GLU A 281 -6.57 -13.32 -6.82
C GLU A 281 -7.88 -13.81 -6.15
N GLU A 282 -8.67 -14.62 -6.86
CA GLU A 282 -9.88 -15.23 -6.32
C GLU A 282 -9.50 -16.18 -5.17
N GLY A 283 -10.02 -15.93 -3.96
CA GLY A 283 -9.78 -16.75 -2.77
C GLY A 283 -9.01 -16.05 -1.63
N GLU A 284 -8.44 -14.87 -1.86
CA GLU A 284 -7.77 -14.08 -0.79
C GLU A 284 -8.71 -13.11 -0.05
N ARG A 285 -9.99 -13.05 -0.45
CA ARG A 285 -10.96 -12.13 0.17
C ARG A 285 -11.40 -12.66 1.53
N LEU A 286 -11.12 -11.86 2.56
CA LEU A 286 -11.64 -12.06 3.90
C LEU A 286 -12.94 -11.26 4.08
N ASP A 287 -14.06 -11.94 4.37
CA ASP A 287 -15.31 -11.27 4.72
C ASP A 287 -15.32 -10.91 6.21
N VAL A 288 -15.21 -9.62 6.51
CA VAL A 288 -15.15 -9.12 7.89
C VAL A 288 -16.46 -9.30 8.66
N HIS A 289 -17.56 -9.67 8.00
CA HIS A 289 -18.83 -9.98 8.66
C HIS A 289 -18.95 -11.46 9.05
N ASP A 290 -18.10 -12.32 8.49
CA ASP A 290 -18.12 -13.75 8.81
C ASP A 290 -17.41 -14.01 10.14
N ALA A 291 -17.99 -14.87 10.97
CA ALA A 291 -17.41 -15.27 12.25
C ALA A 291 -16.08 -16.03 12.05
N ASP A 292 -15.91 -16.72 10.91
CA ASP A 292 -14.66 -17.40 10.55
C ASP A 292 -13.48 -16.42 10.39
N SER A 293 -13.76 -15.13 10.21
CA SER A 293 -12.76 -14.07 10.09
C SER A 293 -12.31 -13.48 11.43
N ASN A 294 -12.94 -13.85 12.55
CA ASN A 294 -12.72 -13.21 13.85
C ASN A 294 -11.29 -13.35 14.35
N GLU A 295 -10.63 -14.50 14.12
CA GLU A 295 -9.22 -14.68 14.47
C GLU A 295 -8.31 -13.74 13.67
N ALA A 296 -8.56 -13.59 12.37
CA ALA A 296 -7.80 -12.68 11.51
C ALA A 296 -8.00 -11.21 11.91
N LEU A 297 -9.23 -10.82 12.28
CA LEU A 297 -9.55 -9.48 12.78
C LEU A 297 -8.89 -9.20 14.14
N ALA A 298 -8.96 -10.15 15.08
CA ALA A 298 -8.29 -10.06 16.37
C ALA A 298 -6.78 -9.91 16.21
N HIS A 299 -6.19 -10.70 15.31
CA HIS A 299 -4.79 -10.58 14.95
C HIS A 299 -4.47 -9.20 14.34
N ALA A 300 -5.23 -8.73 13.35
CA ALA A 300 -4.99 -7.44 12.67
C ALA A 300 -5.11 -6.22 13.61
N LEU A 301 -6.01 -6.29 14.59
CA LEU A 301 -6.21 -5.28 15.62
C LEU A 301 -5.37 -5.50 16.89
N HIS A 302 -4.48 -6.48 16.90
CA HIS A 302 -3.62 -6.75 18.05
C HIS A 302 -2.74 -5.52 18.39
N PRO A 303 -2.58 -5.15 19.68
CA PRO A 303 -1.78 -4.00 20.08
C PRO A 303 -0.35 -3.98 19.53
N ALA A 304 0.26 -5.16 19.29
CA ALA A 304 1.60 -5.25 18.70
C ALA A 304 1.69 -4.75 17.25
N ARG A 305 0.57 -4.74 16.50
CA ARG A 305 0.50 -4.33 15.09
C ARG A 305 0.13 -2.87 14.89
N MET A 306 -0.33 -2.18 15.94
CA MET A 306 -0.68 -0.76 15.85
C MET A 306 0.57 0.13 15.70
N PRO A 307 0.52 1.23 14.93
CA PRO A 307 1.62 2.18 14.87
C PRO A 307 2.02 2.75 16.24
N ALA A 308 3.31 3.02 16.46
CA ALA A 308 3.81 3.50 17.75
C ALA A 308 3.35 4.93 18.07
N GLY A 309 3.45 5.83 17.10
CA GLY A 309 2.85 7.17 17.20
C GLY A 309 1.37 7.13 16.83
N ARG A 310 0.59 8.02 17.44
CA ARG A 310 -0.76 8.36 17.00
C ARG A 310 -0.98 9.86 17.03
N TRP A 311 -1.93 10.35 16.26
CA TRP A 311 -2.28 11.75 16.28
C TRP A 311 -2.94 12.13 17.61
N PRO A 312 -2.69 13.35 18.16
CA PRO A 312 -3.35 13.80 19.38
C PRO A 312 -4.84 14.03 19.15
N SER A 313 -5.67 13.35 19.93
CA SER A 313 -7.13 13.36 19.81
C SER A 313 -7.76 12.96 21.15
N GLU A 314 -8.95 13.47 21.43
CA GLU A 314 -9.75 13.05 22.60
C GLU A 314 -10.29 11.62 22.44
N HIS A 315 -10.64 11.25 21.20
CA HIS A 315 -11.19 9.93 20.85
C HIS A 315 -10.16 9.07 20.12
N ALA A 316 -10.22 7.75 20.28
CA ALA A 316 -9.46 6.81 19.45
C ALA A 316 -10.18 6.50 18.13
N LEU A 317 -9.51 5.79 17.23
CA LEU A 317 -10.12 5.37 15.97
C LEU A 317 -11.15 4.27 16.23
N GLY A 318 -12.26 4.31 15.50
CA GLY A 318 -13.24 3.23 15.50
C GLY A 318 -12.66 1.94 14.88
N PHE A 319 -13.38 0.83 15.00
CA PHE A 319 -12.92 -0.50 14.59
C PHE A 319 -12.35 -0.56 13.17
N SER A 320 -13.15 -0.25 12.13
CA SER A 320 -12.69 -0.32 10.74
C SER A 320 -11.61 0.71 10.42
N GLN A 321 -11.62 1.87 11.07
CA GLN A 321 -10.58 2.89 10.89
C GLN A 321 -9.24 2.41 11.43
N GLN A 322 -9.23 1.83 12.63
CA GLN A 322 -8.02 1.30 13.24
C GLN A 322 -7.50 0.08 12.46
N LEU A 323 -8.40 -0.78 11.97
CA LEU A 323 -8.06 -1.91 11.11
C LEU A 323 -7.36 -1.42 9.82
N ALA A 324 -7.95 -0.43 9.14
CA ALA A 324 -7.39 0.15 7.93
C ALA A 324 -6.01 0.77 8.16
N VAL A 325 -5.82 1.52 9.26
CA VAL A 325 -4.51 2.11 9.61
C VAL A 325 -3.48 1.02 9.92
N ASN A 326 -3.85 -0.01 10.68
CA ASN A 326 -2.95 -1.12 11.01
C ASN A 326 -2.51 -1.86 9.76
N GLU A 327 -3.45 -2.28 8.92
CA GLU A 327 -3.14 -3.05 7.73
C GLU A 327 -2.38 -2.21 6.69
N THR A 328 -2.74 -0.93 6.49
CA THR A 328 -1.96 0.00 5.65
C THR A 328 -0.52 0.11 6.15
N TRP A 329 -0.33 0.33 7.45
CA TRP A 329 0.99 0.48 8.05
C TRP A 329 1.82 -0.80 7.91
N ASN A 330 1.28 -1.95 8.32
CA ASN A 330 2.02 -3.22 8.25
C ASN A 330 2.26 -3.66 6.79
N ALA A 331 1.37 -3.33 5.86
CA ALA A 331 1.53 -3.65 4.45
C ALA A 331 2.56 -2.78 3.74
N LEU A 332 2.69 -1.48 4.07
CA LEU A 332 3.45 -0.53 3.26
C LEU A 332 4.69 0.06 3.95
N ARG A 333 4.84 -0.09 5.27
CA ARG A 333 5.95 0.53 6.04
C ARG A 333 7.34 0.20 5.51
N SER A 334 7.58 -1.05 5.10
CA SER A 334 8.92 -1.54 4.72
C SER A 334 9.02 -2.00 3.26
N ARG A 335 7.93 -1.86 2.49
CA ARG A 335 7.84 -2.37 1.12
C ARG A 335 6.94 -1.49 0.27
N SER A 336 7.33 -1.26 -0.98
CA SER A 336 6.45 -0.65 -1.98
C SER A 336 5.27 -1.57 -2.29
N GLY A 337 4.08 -1.01 -2.46
CA GLY A 337 2.87 -1.76 -2.76
C GLY A 337 1.68 -0.82 -2.89
N LEU A 338 0.48 -1.40 -2.91
CA LEU A 338 -0.79 -0.70 -2.92
C LEU A 338 -1.65 -1.27 -1.80
N PHE A 339 -2.33 -0.39 -1.07
CA PHE A 339 -3.38 -0.78 -0.13
C PHE A 339 -4.58 0.14 -0.37
N ALA A 340 -5.75 -0.45 -0.60
CA ALA A 340 -6.97 0.27 -0.88
C ALA A 340 -7.86 0.30 0.36
N VAL A 341 -8.30 1.49 0.75
CA VAL A 341 -9.28 1.67 1.83
C VAL A 341 -10.52 2.29 1.23
N ASN A 342 -11.62 1.55 1.24
CA ASN A 342 -12.91 2.11 0.87
C ASN A 342 -13.55 2.78 2.09
N GLY A 343 -13.83 4.07 1.99
CA GLY A 343 -14.49 4.84 3.05
C GLY A 343 -15.62 5.69 2.47
N PRO A 344 -16.90 5.34 2.71
CA PRO A 344 -18.04 6.18 2.36
C PRO A 344 -17.94 7.63 2.90
N PRO A 345 -18.75 8.58 2.43
CA PRO A 345 -18.79 9.92 3.00
C PRO A 345 -19.04 9.90 4.52
N GLY A 346 -18.31 10.71 5.28
CA GLY A 346 -18.45 10.80 6.74
C GLY A 346 -17.70 9.74 7.57
N THR A 347 -17.03 8.74 6.97
CA THR A 347 -16.36 7.66 7.72
C THR A 347 -14.96 8.00 8.25
N GLY A 348 -14.61 9.28 8.36
CA GLY A 348 -13.35 9.71 9.00
C GLY A 348 -12.07 9.42 8.20
N LYS A 349 -12.10 9.51 6.87
CA LYS A 349 -10.91 9.35 6.00
C LYS A 349 -9.74 10.25 6.41
N THR A 350 -10.00 11.52 6.70
CA THR A 350 -8.97 12.46 7.17
C THR A 350 -8.45 12.07 8.56
N THR A 351 -9.30 11.50 9.42
CA THR A 351 -8.91 11.00 10.74
C THR A 351 -7.91 9.84 10.63
N MET A 352 -8.14 8.90 9.72
CA MET A 352 -7.16 7.82 9.45
C MET A 352 -5.84 8.38 8.92
N LEU A 353 -5.88 9.37 8.02
CA LEU A 353 -4.68 9.99 7.47
C LEU A 353 -3.83 10.66 8.55
N ARG A 354 -4.45 11.29 9.56
CA ARG A 354 -3.73 11.88 10.71
C ARG A 354 -2.86 10.85 11.44
N ASP A 355 -3.39 9.66 11.68
CA ASP A 355 -2.64 8.58 12.36
C ASP A 355 -1.53 8.00 11.47
N VAL A 356 -1.73 7.92 10.15
CA VAL A 356 -0.66 7.55 9.20
C VAL A 356 0.47 8.58 9.22
N VAL A 357 0.14 9.89 9.20
CA VAL A 357 1.15 10.97 9.33
C VAL A 357 1.91 10.83 10.65
N ALA A 358 1.20 10.61 11.76
CA ALA A 358 1.84 10.45 13.07
C ALA A 358 2.78 9.24 13.12
N ALA A 359 2.40 8.12 12.50
CA ALA A 359 3.21 6.92 12.40
C ALA A 359 4.53 7.17 11.63
N VAL A 360 4.44 7.76 10.44
CA VAL A 360 5.62 8.07 9.60
C VAL A 360 6.55 9.06 10.28
N VAL A 361 6.02 10.14 10.86
CA VAL A 361 6.80 11.15 11.59
C VAL A 361 7.54 10.53 12.79
N THR A 362 6.86 9.64 13.52
CA THR A 362 7.43 8.95 14.68
C THR A 362 8.55 7.98 14.29
N GLU A 363 8.36 7.20 13.21
CA GLU A 363 9.41 6.32 12.70
C GLU A 363 10.64 7.12 12.25
N ARG A 364 10.42 8.20 11.49
CA ARG A 364 11.48 9.09 11.02
C ARG A 364 12.26 9.72 12.16
N ALA A 365 11.59 10.17 13.24
CA ALA A 365 12.27 10.71 14.41
C ALA A 365 13.15 9.66 15.11
N GLY A 366 12.74 8.40 15.15
CA GLY A 366 13.58 7.30 15.63
C GLY A 366 14.83 7.07 14.79
N ILE A 367 14.77 7.32 13.47
CA ILE A 367 15.93 7.27 12.58
C ILE A 367 16.85 8.47 12.84
N LEU A 368 16.30 9.68 12.92
CA LEU A 368 17.07 10.90 13.24
C LEU A 368 17.81 10.78 14.57
N ALA A 369 17.13 10.35 15.63
CA ALA A 369 17.72 10.16 16.95
C ALA A 369 18.89 9.14 16.95
N ARG A 370 18.86 8.14 16.05
CA ARG A 370 19.95 7.17 15.89
C ARG A 370 21.11 7.71 15.04
N LEU A 371 20.81 8.51 14.01
CA LEU A 371 21.81 9.02 13.07
C LEU A 371 22.60 10.20 13.65
N GLY A 372 21.94 11.13 14.33
CA GLY A 372 22.54 12.39 14.77
C GLY A 372 23.24 13.10 13.62
N ASP A 373 24.51 13.45 13.80
CA ASP A 373 25.34 14.16 12.81
C ASP A 373 25.55 13.38 11.50
N LYS A 374 25.33 12.07 11.49
CA LYS A 374 25.47 11.22 10.29
C LYS A 374 24.25 11.27 9.36
N ALA A 375 23.28 12.12 9.67
CA ALA A 375 22.08 12.30 8.88
C ALA A 375 22.33 13.03 7.54
N PHE A 376 23.41 13.81 7.45
CA PHE A 376 23.84 14.49 6.22
C PHE A 376 25.15 13.93 5.68
N GLY A 377 25.29 13.95 4.36
CA GLY A 377 26.55 13.79 3.65
C GLY A 377 27.40 15.06 3.63
N GLY A 378 28.47 15.04 2.84
CA GLY A 378 29.28 16.23 2.60
C GLY A 378 28.54 17.32 1.82
N LYS A 379 29.07 18.54 1.85
CA LYS A 379 28.59 19.64 1.01
C LYS A 379 28.90 19.35 -0.45
N GLU A 380 27.86 19.37 -1.28
CA GLU A 380 27.94 19.27 -2.74
C GLU A 380 27.38 20.56 -3.37
N SER A 381 27.62 20.76 -4.67
CA SER A 381 27.07 21.90 -5.40
C SER A 381 26.78 21.54 -6.85
N MET A 382 25.68 22.06 -7.38
CA MET A 382 25.30 21.91 -8.80
C MET A 382 24.94 23.26 -9.40
N ARG A 383 25.21 23.42 -10.69
CA ARG A 383 24.74 24.57 -11.46
C ARG A 383 23.28 24.35 -11.88
N LEU A 384 22.39 25.21 -11.41
CA LEU A 384 20.98 25.27 -11.81
C LEU A 384 20.74 26.61 -12.50
N GLY A 385 20.57 26.59 -13.82
CA GLY A 385 20.62 27.80 -14.65
C GLY A 385 22.01 28.46 -14.57
N ASP A 386 22.04 29.73 -14.16
CA ASP A 386 23.28 30.49 -13.99
C ASP A 386 23.79 30.58 -12.54
N THR A 387 23.13 29.86 -11.63
CA THR A 387 23.47 29.88 -10.21
C THR A 387 24.09 28.57 -9.77
N TRP A 388 25.17 28.63 -9.00
CA TRP A 388 25.69 27.48 -8.27
C TRP A 388 24.94 27.32 -6.95
N VAL A 389 24.20 26.21 -6.81
CA VAL A 389 23.36 25.92 -5.65
C VAL A 389 24.04 24.85 -4.80
N PRO A 390 24.39 25.13 -3.53
CA PRO A 390 24.91 24.12 -2.62
C PRO A 390 23.79 23.23 -2.11
N TYR A 391 24.10 21.96 -1.83
CA TYR A 391 23.17 21.01 -1.20
C TYR A 391 23.93 19.98 -0.36
N TYR A 392 23.19 19.27 0.49
CA TYR A 392 23.69 18.18 1.33
C TYR A 392 22.80 16.96 1.15
N ARG A 393 23.37 15.84 0.70
CA ARG A 393 22.60 14.59 0.57
C ARG A 393 22.14 14.12 1.95
N LEU A 394 20.90 13.62 2.02
CA LEU A 394 20.38 12.95 3.20
C LEU A 394 20.88 11.51 3.27
N ASN A 395 21.05 11.00 4.48
CA ASN A 395 21.28 9.57 4.69
C ASN A 395 20.12 8.75 4.10
N LYS A 396 20.43 7.66 3.40
CA LYS A 396 19.42 6.81 2.73
C LYS A 396 18.34 6.29 3.67
N LEU A 397 18.64 6.12 4.96
CA LEU A 397 17.64 5.70 5.95
C LEU A 397 16.54 6.75 6.19
N LEU A 398 16.77 8.02 5.83
CA LEU A 398 15.76 9.09 5.94
C LEU A 398 14.89 9.20 4.69
N MET A 399 15.27 8.56 3.58
CA MET A 399 14.46 8.51 2.36
C MET A 399 13.23 7.62 2.55
N GLY A 400 12.16 7.88 1.79
CA GLY A 400 10.92 7.07 1.83
C GLY A 400 9.94 7.44 2.93
N HIS A 401 10.13 8.58 3.60
CA HIS A 401 9.21 9.11 4.63
C HIS A 401 8.46 10.36 4.17
N SER A 402 8.52 10.68 2.88
CA SER A 402 7.74 11.74 2.26
C SER A 402 6.29 11.32 2.10
N ILE A 403 5.35 12.17 2.51
CA ILE A 403 3.91 11.92 2.39
C ILE A 403 3.36 12.88 1.32
N VAL A 404 2.86 12.31 0.23
CA VAL A 404 2.19 13.05 -0.84
C VAL A 404 0.74 12.61 -0.89
N VAL A 405 -0.16 13.57 -0.72
CA VAL A 405 -1.61 13.35 -0.77
C VAL A 405 -2.11 13.87 -2.11
N ALA A 406 -2.58 12.96 -2.97
CA ALA A 406 -3.11 13.30 -4.28
C ALA A 406 -4.64 13.14 -4.33
N SER A 407 -5.34 14.06 -5.00
CA SER A 407 -6.76 13.90 -5.32
C SER A 407 -7.09 14.53 -6.67
N SER A 408 -8.15 14.04 -7.32
CA SER A 408 -8.70 14.61 -8.55
C SER A 408 -9.61 15.81 -8.27
N ASN A 409 -9.95 16.05 -7.00
CA ASN A 409 -10.73 17.19 -6.55
C ASN A 409 -9.83 18.17 -5.78
N ASN A 410 -9.53 19.31 -6.39
CA ASN A 410 -8.69 20.36 -5.80
C ASN A 410 -9.20 20.84 -4.42
N GLY A 411 -10.52 20.83 -4.18
CA GLY A 411 -11.08 21.17 -2.87
C GLY A 411 -10.76 20.14 -1.79
N ALA A 412 -10.71 18.84 -2.13
CA ALA A 412 -10.33 17.80 -1.18
C ALA A 412 -8.85 17.90 -0.80
N VAL A 413 -7.99 18.19 -1.78
CA VAL A 413 -6.56 18.49 -1.60
C VAL A 413 -6.36 19.67 -0.64
N GLU A 414 -7.11 20.75 -0.86
CA GLU A 414 -7.04 21.98 -0.07
C GLU A 414 -7.51 21.76 1.38
N ASN A 415 -8.63 21.06 1.57
CA ASN A 415 -9.16 20.74 2.90
C ASN A 415 -8.15 19.98 3.75
N ILE A 416 -7.50 18.94 3.20
CA ILE A 416 -6.49 18.17 3.94
C ILE A 416 -5.34 19.09 4.38
N THR A 417 -4.87 19.98 3.51
CA THR A 417 -3.76 20.88 3.82
C THR A 417 -4.09 22.01 4.79
N LEU A 418 -5.35 22.41 4.86
CA LEU A 418 -5.80 23.42 5.83
C LEU A 418 -6.17 22.81 7.17
N GLU A 419 -6.68 21.58 7.19
CA GLU A 419 -7.11 20.90 8.41
C GLU A 419 -5.93 20.41 9.26
N LEU A 420 -4.97 19.69 8.69
CA LEU A 420 -3.86 19.08 9.44
C LEU A 420 -3.09 20.10 10.32
N PRO A 421 -2.73 21.31 9.83
CA PRO A 421 -2.03 22.32 10.62
C PRO A 421 -2.92 23.12 11.58
N GLY A 422 -4.24 23.15 11.34
CA GLY A 422 -5.17 24.02 12.06
C GLY A 422 -5.41 23.58 13.52
N VAL A 423 -5.59 24.54 14.43
CA VAL A 423 -5.75 24.24 15.88
C VAL A 423 -6.89 23.27 16.20
N GLN A 424 -7.92 23.22 15.37
CA GLN A 424 -9.07 22.31 15.51
C GLN A 424 -8.73 20.83 15.23
N ALA A 425 -7.54 20.53 14.71
CA ALA A 425 -7.12 19.16 14.44
C ALA A 425 -6.59 18.44 15.68
N VAL A 426 -6.35 19.13 16.79
CA VAL A 426 -5.81 18.58 18.04
C VAL A 426 -6.54 19.14 19.26
N PRO A 427 -6.47 18.50 20.43
CA PRO A 427 -7.01 19.06 21.67
C PRO A 427 -6.33 20.39 22.06
N GLU A 428 -7.02 21.24 22.81
CA GLU A 428 -6.56 22.59 23.19
C GLU A 428 -5.20 22.59 23.92
N LEU A 429 -4.95 21.60 24.77
CA LEU A 429 -3.66 21.43 25.47
C LEU A 429 -2.48 21.20 24.52
N VAL A 430 -2.74 20.64 23.34
CA VAL A 430 -1.73 20.43 22.29
C VAL A 430 -1.66 21.65 21.38
N ALA A 431 -2.80 22.26 21.04
CA ALA A 431 -2.85 23.48 20.23
C ALA A 431 -2.04 24.62 20.88
N SER A 432 -2.20 24.81 22.19
CA SER A 432 -1.51 25.83 22.98
C SER A 432 0.01 25.64 23.10
N ARG A 433 0.53 24.42 22.90
CA ARG A 433 1.98 24.13 22.94
C ARG A 433 2.75 24.83 21.81
N ARG A 434 2.10 25.03 20.65
CA ARG A 434 2.66 25.69 19.44
C ARG A 434 4.12 25.29 19.16
N SER A 435 4.43 23.98 19.24
CA SER A 435 5.82 23.50 19.32
C SER A 435 6.49 23.32 17.96
N TYR A 436 5.74 23.12 16.88
CA TYR A 436 6.30 22.78 15.56
C TYR A 436 6.03 23.87 14.50
N TYR A 437 6.80 24.95 14.51
CA TYR A 437 6.68 26.08 13.55
C TYR A 437 5.25 26.64 13.39
N ALA A 438 4.49 26.73 14.49
CA ALA A 438 3.09 27.14 14.48
C ALA A 438 2.84 28.52 13.85
N ASP A 439 3.72 29.49 14.06
CA ASP A 439 3.57 30.83 13.49
C ASP A 439 3.75 30.80 11.96
N ILE A 440 4.75 30.08 11.45
CA ILE A 440 4.94 29.88 10.00
C ILE A 440 3.74 29.11 9.42
N ALA A 441 3.25 28.09 10.11
CA ALA A 441 2.06 27.35 9.71
C ALA A 441 0.84 28.27 9.62
N SER A 442 0.65 29.15 10.59
CA SER A 442 -0.42 30.15 10.59
C SER A 442 -0.36 31.07 9.38
N ASN A 443 0.85 31.46 8.97
CA ASN A 443 1.06 32.27 7.78
C ASN A 443 0.68 31.50 6.51
N VAL A 444 1.09 30.23 6.42
CA VAL A 444 0.77 29.33 5.30
C VAL A 444 -0.74 29.16 5.15
N ILE A 445 -1.45 28.78 6.22
CA ILE A 445 -2.90 28.50 6.15
C ILE A 445 -3.80 29.73 6.33
N LYS A 446 -3.22 30.90 6.63
CA LYS A 446 -3.93 32.17 6.90
C LYS A 446 -4.95 32.09 8.06
N LYS A 447 -4.68 31.24 9.04
CA LYS A 447 -5.52 30.93 10.22
C LYS A 447 -4.65 30.49 11.39
N ASP A 448 -5.22 30.36 12.58
CA ASP A 448 -4.49 29.81 13.72
C ASP A 448 -4.13 28.34 13.50
N ALA A 449 -2.83 28.06 13.64
CA ALA A 449 -2.23 26.75 13.45
C ALA A 449 -1.49 26.30 14.72
N TRP A 450 -1.48 24.98 14.93
CA TRP A 450 -0.75 24.35 16.02
C TRP A 450 0.64 23.85 15.58
N GLY A 451 0.80 23.52 14.30
CA GLY A 451 2.09 23.12 13.74
C GLY A 451 2.11 22.95 12.22
N LEU A 452 3.30 23.09 11.61
CA LEU A 452 3.51 23.04 10.16
C LEU A 452 3.54 21.59 9.64
N LEU A 453 2.36 20.97 9.47
CA LEU A 453 2.26 19.55 9.14
C LEU A 453 1.84 19.21 7.71
N ALA A 454 1.28 20.19 6.98
CA ALA A 454 0.85 20.01 5.61
C ALA A 454 1.11 21.26 4.76
N ALA A 455 1.42 21.09 3.48
CA ALA A 455 1.61 22.15 2.49
C ALA A 455 0.70 21.98 1.26
N PRO A 456 -0.04 23.02 0.83
CA PRO A 456 -0.74 23.03 -0.45
C PRO A 456 0.25 23.30 -1.58
N LEU A 457 0.55 22.29 -2.41
CA LEU A 457 1.45 22.46 -3.56
C LEU A 457 0.68 22.43 -4.88
N GLY A 458 0.20 21.28 -5.36
CA GLY A 458 -0.64 21.13 -6.56
C GLY A 458 -0.31 22.08 -7.73
N LYS A 459 -1.05 23.18 -7.83
CA LYS A 459 -0.95 24.20 -8.90
C LYS A 459 0.11 25.29 -8.67
N SER A 460 0.54 25.96 -9.74
CA SER A 460 1.61 26.98 -9.73
C SER A 460 1.37 28.14 -8.74
N SER A 461 0.14 28.63 -8.64
CA SER A 461 -0.25 29.67 -7.67
C SER A 461 -0.13 29.22 -6.22
N ASN A 462 -0.51 27.98 -5.91
CA ASN A 462 -0.40 27.43 -4.56
C ASN A 462 1.07 27.27 -4.15
N ARG A 463 1.92 26.73 -5.04
CA ARG A 463 3.38 26.64 -4.78
C ARG A 463 3.99 27.99 -4.47
N ARG A 464 3.62 29.03 -5.23
CA ARG A 464 4.08 30.41 -5.04
C ARG A 464 3.62 31.01 -3.71
N ASP A 465 2.33 30.89 -3.40
CA ASP A 465 1.74 31.38 -2.15
C ASP A 465 2.34 30.67 -0.92
N PHE A 466 2.58 29.36 -1.05
CA PHE A 466 3.27 28.57 -0.04
C PHE A 466 4.69 29.09 0.15
N LEU A 467 5.53 29.19 -0.90
CA LEU A 467 6.91 29.67 -0.78
C LEU A 467 7.00 31.08 -0.18
N ASN A 468 6.10 31.98 -0.59
CA ASN A 468 6.03 33.32 -0.01
C ASN A 468 5.75 33.26 1.49
N ALA A 469 4.83 32.41 1.95
CA ALA A 469 4.50 32.30 3.38
C ALA A 469 5.55 31.54 4.20
N PHE A 470 5.96 30.39 3.69
CA PHE A 470 6.80 29.41 4.35
C PHE A 470 8.27 29.81 4.34
N TRP A 471 8.80 30.19 3.17
CA TRP A 471 10.23 30.36 2.98
C TRP A 471 10.66 31.82 3.18
N TRP A 472 10.02 32.75 2.46
CA TRP A 472 10.39 34.17 2.46
C TRP A 472 9.79 34.96 3.63
N GLY A 473 8.54 34.67 3.99
CA GLY A 473 7.74 35.45 4.94
C GLY A 473 6.76 36.40 4.24
N ARG A 474 5.84 37.00 5.01
CA ARG A 474 4.86 37.95 4.49
C ARG A 474 4.86 39.25 5.29
N ASP A 475 4.57 40.34 4.60
CA ASP A 475 4.21 41.59 5.24
C ASP A 475 2.72 41.54 5.61
N VAL A 476 2.42 41.81 6.87
CA VAL A 476 1.05 41.80 7.41
C VAL A 476 0.75 43.18 7.97
N VAL A 477 -0.47 43.66 7.78
CA VAL A 477 -0.89 44.93 8.38
C VAL A 477 -1.30 44.65 9.84
N GLY A 478 -0.60 45.27 10.78
CA GLY A 478 -0.89 45.21 12.21
C GLY A 478 -2.21 45.87 12.57
N ALA A 479 -2.69 45.63 13.80
CA ALA A 479 -3.92 46.23 14.31
C ALA A 479 -3.89 47.77 14.37
N ASP A 480 -2.68 48.35 14.34
CA ASP A 480 -2.37 49.78 14.28
C ASP A 480 -2.18 50.31 12.85
N GLY A 481 -2.33 49.47 11.83
CA GLY A 481 -2.12 49.82 10.43
C GLY A 481 -0.65 49.77 9.98
N ALA A 482 0.29 49.41 10.86
CA ALA A 482 1.71 49.31 10.51
C ALA A 482 2.03 48.00 9.77
N ALA A 483 2.92 48.04 8.78
CA ALA A 483 3.41 46.81 8.14
C ALA A 483 4.35 46.06 9.08
N LEU A 484 3.91 44.91 9.58
CA LEU A 484 4.67 43.95 10.36
C LEU A 484 5.14 42.82 9.45
N GLN A 485 6.45 42.67 9.28
CA GLN A 485 7.02 41.55 8.54
C GLN A 485 6.99 40.30 9.43
N GLN A 486 6.21 39.29 9.04
CA GLN A 486 6.26 37.96 9.63
C GLN A 486 7.34 37.13 8.94
N PRO A 487 8.41 36.73 9.65
CA PRO A 487 9.53 36.02 9.05
C PRO A 487 9.14 34.61 8.61
N GLY A 488 9.65 34.20 7.44
CA GLY A 488 9.62 32.81 6.99
C GLY A 488 10.72 31.95 7.61
N LEU A 489 10.76 30.67 7.24
CA LEU A 489 11.74 29.70 7.71
C LEU A 489 13.18 30.12 7.35
N ARG A 490 13.40 30.76 6.20
CA ARG A 490 14.74 31.21 5.79
C ARG A 490 15.33 32.17 6.80
N SER A 491 14.56 33.15 7.27
CA SER A 491 15.00 34.14 8.26
C SER A 491 15.30 33.47 9.61
N HIS A 492 14.49 32.49 10.02
CA HIS A 492 14.72 31.70 11.23
C HIS A 492 16.03 30.90 11.16
N LEU A 493 16.24 30.14 10.09
CA LEU A 493 17.47 29.35 9.90
C LEU A 493 18.71 30.23 9.74
N LYS A 494 18.57 31.36 9.04
CA LYS A 494 19.66 32.33 8.87
C LYS A 494 20.09 32.89 10.23
N ALA A 495 19.14 33.32 11.06
CA ALA A 495 19.41 33.81 12.40
C ALA A 495 20.20 32.79 13.23
N LEU A 496 19.75 31.53 13.26
CA LEU A 496 20.46 30.43 13.95
C LEU A 496 21.86 30.15 13.39
N SER A 497 22.08 30.36 12.09
CA SER A 497 23.35 30.08 11.43
C SER A 497 24.43 31.16 11.62
N GLU A 498 24.00 32.43 11.75
CA GLU A 498 24.85 33.63 11.90
C GLU A 498 25.11 33.94 13.38
N HIS A 499 24.08 33.79 14.19
CA HIS A 499 24.14 33.91 15.64
C HIS A 499 23.57 32.62 16.21
N PRO A 500 24.40 31.68 16.69
CA PRO A 500 23.92 30.50 17.41
C PRO A 500 23.22 30.94 18.70
N ALA A 501 22.00 31.46 18.57
CA ALA A 501 21.08 31.62 19.67
C ALA A 501 20.83 30.23 20.23
N THR A 502 20.59 30.13 21.55
CA THR A 502 20.15 28.87 22.14
C THR A 502 18.92 28.40 21.35
N PRO A 503 18.97 27.23 20.67
CA PRO A 503 17.81 26.65 19.99
C PRO A 503 16.65 26.59 20.99
N ARG A 504 15.40 26.57 20.50
CA ARG A 504 14.24 26.55 21.42
C ARG A 504 14.34 25.40 22.43
N SER A 505 14.86 24.26 21.97
CA SER A 505 15.16 23.09 22.79
C SER A 505 16.49 22.49 22.35
N LYS A 506 17.27 21.98 23.31
CA LYS A 506 18.53 21.29 22.99
C LYS A 506 18.25 19.93 22.36
N TRP A 507 19.01 19.59 21.32
CA TRP A 507 18.89 18.31 20.62
C TRP A 507 18.94 17.10 21.55
N GLU A 508 19.90 17.08 22.48
CA GLU A 508 20.08 15.97 23.42
C GLU A 508 18.87 15.79 24.33
N GLU A 509 18.25 16.89 24.76
CA GLU A 509 17.05 16.89 25.59
C GLU A 509 15.83 16.37 24.81
N CYS A 510 15.64 16.82 23.57
CA CYS A 510 14.57 16.32 22.70
C CYS A 510 14.71 14.81 22.43
N VAL A 511 15.93 14.34 22.17
CA VAL A 511 16.22 12.93 21.96
C VAL A 511 15.95 12.11 23.24
N ASP A 512 16.38 12.59 24.41
CA ASP A 512 16.12 11.94 25.70
C ASP A 512 14.61 11.87 25.99
N LEU A 513 13.87 12.96 25.79
CA LEU A 513 12.41 12.99 25.93
C LEU A 513 11.72 12.01 24.97
N PHE A 514 12.16 11.95 23.72
CA PHE A 514 11.64 10.99 22.74
C PHE A 514 11.94 9.54 23.15
N GLN A 515 13.15 9.22 23.62
CA GLN A 515 13.50 7.88 24.09
C GLN A 515 12.70 7.49 25.34
N LYS A 516 12.49 8.42 26.28
CA LYS A 516 11.62 8.22 27.45
C LYS A 516 10.16 7.97 27.04
N ALA A 517 9.64 8.77 26.10
CA ALA A 517 8.29 8.57 25.55
C ALA A 517 8.17 7.21 24.84
N GLN A 518 9.18 6.80 24.08
CA GLN A 518 9.22 5.49 23.42
C GLN A 518 9.27 4.34 24.44
N ALA A 519 10.04 4.48 25.51
CA ALA A 519 10.08 3.48 26.58
C ALA A 519 8.74 3.39 27.32
N ARG A 520 8.07 4.52 27.56
CA ARG A 520 6.72 4.56 28.15
C ARG A 520 5.69 3.89 27.24
N GLU A 521 5.70 4.20 25.95
CA GLU A 521 4.81 3.59 24.96
C GLU A 521 4.99 2.07 24.91
N LYS A 522 6.24 1.57 24.87
CA LYS A 522 6.53 0.13 24.88
C LYS A 522 6.02 -0.57 26.14
N ARG A 523 6.18 0.05 27.32
CA ARG A 523 5.69 -0.52 28.59
C ARG A 523 4.17 -0.59 28.61
N ALA A 524 3.50 0.51 28.25
CA ALA A 524 2.04 0.56 28.19
C ALA A 524 1.49 -0.43 27.14
N ARG A 525 2.11 -0.51 25.96
CA ARG A 525 1.78 -1.49 24.93
C ARG A 525 1.90 -2.92 25.44
N ALA A 526 2.96 -3.25 26.17
CA ALA A 526 3.18 -4.61 26.68
C ALA A 526 2.08 -5.03 27.65
N VAL A 527 1.54 -4.09 28.46
CA VAL A 527 0.38 -4.36 29.33
C VAL A 527 -0.84 -4.70 28.49
N VAL A 528 -1.18 -3.87 27.49
CA VAL A 528 -2.37 -4.07 26.65
C VAL A 528 -2.23 -5.32 25.77
N ALA A 529 -1.05 -5.56 25.19
CA ALA A 529 -0.74 -6.77 24.42
C ALA A 529 -0.91 -8.04 25.25
N LYS A 530 -0.43 -8.05 26.51
CA LYS A 530 -0.64 -9.18 27.41
C LYS A 530 -2.12 -9.47 27.66
N LYS A 531 -2.97 -8.45 27.76
CA LYS A 531 -4.43 -8.61 27.85
C LYS A 531 -5.01 -9.16 26.55
N ALA A 532 -4.52 -8.70 25.39
CA ALA A 532 -4.95 -9.17 24.08
C ALA A 532 -4.53 -10.63 23.78
N ASP A 533 -3.42 -11.11 24.36
CA ASP A 533 -2.93 -12.49 24.21
C ASP A 533 -3.72 -13.52 25.04
N ARG A 534 -4.60 -13.08 25.96
CA ARG A 534 -5.34 -13.96 26.89
C ARG A 534 -6.18 -15.03 26.19
N PRO A 535 -6.99 -14.73 25.15
CA PRO A 535 -7.79 -15.76 24.48
C PRO A 535 -6.92 -16.86 23.86
N GLN A 536 -5.78 -16.49 23.26
CA GLN A 536 -4.84 -17.46 22.69
C GLN A 536 -4.16 -18.30 23.79
N ALA A 537 -3.81 -17.69 24.93
CA ALA A 537 -3.26 -18.42 26.07
C ALA A 537 -4.26 -19.44 26.64
N ILE A 538 -5.53 -19.04 26.77
CA ILE A 538 -6.63 -19.93 27.18
C ILE A 538 -6.81 -21.08 26.20
N ALA A 539 -6.84 -20.81 24.89
CA ALA A 539 -6.95 -21.85 23.87
C ALA A 539 -5.78 -22.85 23.94
N SER A 540 -4.54 -22.35 24.13
CA SER A 540 -3.35 -23.19 24.30
C SER A 540 -3.45 -24.07 25.55
N LEU A 541 -3.83 -23.51 26.70
CA LEU A 541 -4.00 -24.24 27.96
C LEU A 541 -5.15 -25.27 27.89
N ALA A 542 -6.24 -24.93 27.22
CA ALA A 542 -7.35 -25.85 26.98
C ALA A 542 -6.92 -27.04 26.11
N ALA A 543 -6.14 -26.79 25.05
CA ALA A 543 -5.56 -27.85 24.23
C ALA A 543 -4.59 -28.74 25.01
N GLN A 544 -3.71 -28.16 25.85
CA GLN A 544 -2.81 -28.91 26.73
C GLN A 544 -3.59 -29.77 27.74
N GLN A 545 -4.66 -29.23 28.35
CA GLN A 545 -5.54 -29.98 29.24
C GLN A 545 -6.20 -31.16 28.51
N ALA A 546 -6.72 -30.94 27.30
CA ALA A 546 -7.36 -31.98 26.50
C ALA A 546 -6.37 -33.10 26.15
N GLN A 547 -5.15 -32.74 25.71
CA GLN A 547 -4.08 -33.69 25.41
C GLN A 547 -3.66 -34.50 26.64
N ALA A 548 -3.43 -33.84 27.78
CA ALA A 548 -3.07 -34.51 29.03
C ALA A 548 -4.20 -35.44 29.53
N SER A 549 -5.46 -35.03 29.35
CA SER A 549 -6.63 -35.84 29.68
C SER A 549 -6.71 -37.09 28.81
N ALA A 550 -6.51 -36.96 27.49
CA ALA A 550 -6.49 -38.10 26.58
C ALA A 550 -5.32 -39.07 26.88
N ALA A 551 -4.13 -38.53 27.17
CA ALA A 551 -2.97 -39.33 27.58
C ALA A 551 -3.23 -40.10 28.88
N MET A 552 -3.90 -39.47 29.86
CA MET A 552 -4.31 -40.13 31.10
C MET A 552 -5.27 -41.28 30.85
N GLN A 553 -6.31 -41.06 30.02
CA GLN A 553 -7.29 -42.10 29.69
C GLN A 553 -6.63 -43.30 29.01
N HIS A 554 -5.72 -43.04 28.07
CA HIS A 554 -4.94 -44.10 27.42
C HIS A 554 -4.05 -44.84 28.43
N LEU A 555 -3.37 -44.14 29.33
CA LEU A 555 -2.53 -44.78 30.33
C LEU A 555 -3.33 -45.67 31.29
N LEU A 556 -4.52 -45.23 31.69
CA LEU A 556 -5.41 -46.02 32.55
C LEU A 556 -5.87 -47.31 31.86
N SER A 557 -6.14 -47.28 30.55
CA SER A 557 -6.51 -48.49 29.80
C SER A 557 -5.34 -49.47 29.69
N VAL A 558 -4.11 -48.99 29.49
CA VAL A 558 -2.89 -49.82 29.49
C VAL A 558 -2.66 -50.45 30.87
N VAL A 559 -2.81 -49.68 31.95
CA VAL A 559 -2.70 -50.20 33.32
C VAL A 559 -3.74 -51.28 33.60
N ALA A 560 -4.99 -51.09 33.14
CA ALA A 560 -6.05 -52.09 33.29
C ALA A 560 -5.70 -53.40 32.56
N ALA A 561 -5.20 -53.32 31.31
CA ALA A 561 -4.78 -54.49 30.53
C ALA A 561 -3.59 -55.25 31.18
N GLN A 562 -2.63 -54.52 31.76
CA GLN A 562 -1.50 -55.12 32.45
C GLN A 562 -1.93 -55.80 33.76
N LYS A 563 -2.86 -55.21 34.51
CA LYS A 563 -3.45 -55.85 35.71
C LYS A 563 -4.18 -57.15 35.36
N ASP A 564 -4.94 -57.18 34.27
CA ASP A 564 -5.57 -58.42 33.76
C ASP A 564 -4.53 -59.49 33.38
N THR A 565 -3.42 -59.09 32.76
CA THR A 565 -2.29 -59.98 32.45
C THR A 565 -1.66 -60.57 33.71
N ILE A 566 -1.44 -59.75 34.74
CA ILE A 566 -0.91 -60.20 36.04
C ILE A 566 -1.87 -61.22 36.67
N GLN A 567 -3.18 -60.96 36.68
CA GLN A 567 -4.19 -61.89 37.20
C GLN A 567 -4.18 -63.23 36.47
N LYS A 568 -4.11 -63.21 35.12
CA LYS A 568 -4.00 -64.43 34.31
C LYS A 568 -2.75 -65.25 34.64
N LEU A 569 -1.61 -64.59 34.81
CA LEU A 569 -0.35 -65.24 35.19
C LEU A 569 -0.40 -65.80 36.62
N GLU A 570 -1.05 -65.12 37.56
CA GLU A 570 -1.27 -65.60 38.92
C GLU A 570 -2.11 -66.89 38.94
N HIS A 571 -3.19 -66.93 38.17
CA HIS A 571 -3.99 -68.15 38.01
C HIS A 571 -3.19 -69.29 37.37
N ALA A 572 -2.40 -69.00 36.33
CA ALA A 572 -1.54 -70.00 35.68
C ALA A 572 -0.46 -70.56 36.62
N LEU A 573 0.16 -69.70 37.44
CA LEU A 573 1.13 -70.11 38.45
C LEU A 573 0.49 -71.03 39.50
N GLY A 574 -0.72 -70.71 39.98
CA GLY A 574 -1.45 -71.57 40.92
C GLY A 574 -1.77 -72.96 40.33
N ALA A 575 -2.18 -73.02 39.07
CA ALA A 575 -2.41 -74.30 38.37
C ALA A 575 -1.11 -75.11 38.22
N LYS A 576 0.00 -74.45 37.88
CA LYS A 576 1.33 -75.08 37.77
C LYS A 576 1.86 -75.58 39.11
N ASP A 577 1.65 -74.82 40.19
CA ASP A 577 2.01 -75.23 41.55
C ASP A 577 1.25 -76.51 41.96
N GLY A 578 -0.05 -76.59 41.65
CA GLY A 578 -0.85 -77.80 41.84
C GLY A 578 -0.34 -79.00 41.01
N ALA A 579 0.04 -78.77 39.75
CA ALA A 579 0.60 -79.81 38.88
C ALA A 579 1.97 -80.32 39.39
N ILE A 580 2.86 -79.41 39.79
CA ILE A 580 4.16 -79.74 40.40
C ILE A 580 3.94 -80.58 41.67
N GLN A 581 2.99 -80.20 42.52
CA GLN A 581 2.66 -80.96 43.72
C GLN A 581 2.16 -82.37 43.37
N ALA A 582 1.24 -82.50 42.40
CA ALA A 582 0.73 -83.81 41.96
C ALA A 582 1.84 -84.70 41.37
N ILE A 583 2.69 -84.16 40.49
CA ILE A 583 3.83 -84.89 39.91
C ILE A 583 4.83 -85.29 41.00
N SER A 584 5.12 -84.41 41.96
CA SER A 584 6.03 -84.71 43.08
C SER A 584 5.50 -85.82 43.99
N GLN A 585 4.20 -85.85 44.27
CA GLN A 585 3.55 -86.92 45.03
C GLN A 585 3.60 -88.24 44.26
N GLN A 586 3.34 -88.21 42.95
CA GLN A 586 3.44 -89.39 42.10
C GLN A 586 4.89 -89.90 42.03
N HIS A 587 5.87 -89.01 41.88
CA HIS A 587 7.30 -89.33 41.89
C HIS A 587 7.70 -89.98 43.22
N ALA A 588 7.26 -89.43 44.36
CA ALA A 588 7.50 -90.01 45.69
C ALA A 588 6.88 -91.41 45.85
N ARG A 589 5.65 -91.62 45.38
CA ARG A 589 4.98 -92.94 45.40
C ARG A 589 5.73 -93.97 44.56
N VAL A 590 6.13 -93.62 43.33
CA VAL A 590 6.88 -94.52 42.45
C VAL A 590 8.28 -94.81 43.01
N ARG A 591 8.92 -93.83 43.67
CA ARG A 591 10.19 -94.01 44.37
C ARG A 591 10.07 -95.01 45.51
N GLN A 592 9.03 -94.89 46.33
CA GLN A 592 8.74 -95.85 47.40
C GLN A 592 8.50 -97.26 46.84
N GLN A 593 7.74 -97.39 45.75
CA GLN A 593 7.54 -98.68 45.06
C GLN A 593 8.86 -99.28 44.56
N LYS A 594 9.79 -98.46 44.06
CA LYS A 594 11.13 -98.92 43.66
C LYS A 594 11.92 -99.44 44.87
N GLU A 595 11.89 -98.73 45.99
CA GLU A 595 12.57 -99.14 47.24
C GLU A 595 12.01 -100.46 47.79
N GLU A 596 10.68 -100.61 47.81
CA GLU A 596 9.99 -101.85 48.21
C GLU A 596 10.34 -103.03 47.27
N ARG A 597 10.33 -102.81 45.95
CA ARG A 597 10.74 -103.82 44.96
C ARG A 597 12.22 -104.16 45.01
N GLY A 598 13.07 -103.21 45.39
CA GLY A 598 14.51 -103.41 45.63
C GLY A 598 14.78 -104.28 46.86
N ARG A 599 13.97 -104.13 47.92
CA ARG A 599 13.99 -105.00 49.12
C ARG A 599 13.52 -106.43 48.79
N ASN A 600 12.56 -106.58 47.88
CA ASN A 600 12.03 -107.87 47.43
C ASN A 600 12.81 -108.49 46.26
N ARG A 601 14.15 -108.54 46.35
CA ARG A 601 15.00 -109.16 45.32
C ARG A 601 14.84 -110.69 45.35
N PRO A 602 14.57 -111.36 44.20
CA PRO A 602 14.47 -112.82 44.17
C PRO A 602 15.81 -113.48 44.55
N GLY A 603 15.78 -114.39 45.54
CA GLY A 603 16.96 -115.14 46.01
C GLY A 603 17.41 -116.24 45.03
N MET A 604 18.58 -116.84 45.28
CA MET A 604 19.20 -117.84 44.38
C MET A 604 18.29 -119.03 44.02
N LEU A 605 17.40 -119.47 44.93
CA LEU A 605 16.46 -120.58 44.70
C LEU A 605 15.38 -120.24 43.65
N ALA A 606 14.86 -119.00 43.64
CA ALA A 606 13.87 -118.54 42.67
C ALA A 606 14.47 -118.28 41.28
N TRP A 607 15.77 -118.00 41.21
CA TRP A 607 16.53 -117.86 39.97
C TRP A 607 16.75 -119.23 39.29
N LEU A 608 17.13 -120.27 40.05
CA LEU A 608 17.33 -121.63 39.54
C LEU A 608 16.02 -122.27 39.07
N SER A 609 14.92 -122.15 39.84
CA SER A 609 13.63 -122.79 39.52
C SER A 609 12.91 -122.21 38.29
N THR A 610 13.24 -120.97 37.91
CA THR A 610 12.66 -120.28 36.75
C THR A 610 13.66 -120.11 35.59
N LEU A 611 14.83 -120.77 35.66
CA LEU A 611 15.94 -120.64 34.69
C LEU A 611 16.28 -119.17 34.38
N GLY A 612 16.32 -118.34 35.43
CA GLY A 612 16.63 -116.92 35.35
C GLY A 612 15.53 -115.99 34.83
N ARG A 613 14.30 -116.48 34.59
CA ARG A 613 13.14 -115.63 34.22
C ARG A 613 12.69 -114.72 35.35
N SER A 614 12.61 -115.20 36.60
CA SER A 614 12.20 -114.39 37.75
C SER A 614 13.12 -113.18 38.01
N HIS A 615 14.42 -113.35 37.78
CA HIS A 615 15.40 -112.28 37.91
C HIS A 615 15.39 -111.36 36.68
N ARG A 616 15.08 -111.86 35.47
CA ARG A 616 14.84 -111.04 34.27
C ARG A 616 13.59 -110.17 34.42
N ASP A 617 12.47 -110.73 34.86
CA ASP A 617 11.20 -110.02 35.06
C ASP A 617 11.31 -108.99 36.21
N TRP A 618 12.03 -109.32 37.29
CA TRP A 618 12.36 -108.37 38.35
C TRP A 618 13.25 -107.23 37.83
N TRP A 619 14.29 -107.54 37.07
CA TRP A 619 15.19 -106.52 36.50
C TRP A 619 14.45 -105.63 35.49
N GLN A 620 13.57 -106.21 34.66
CA GLN A 620 12.70 -105.49 33.73
C GLN A 620 11.71 -104.57 34.48
N SER A 621 11.10 -105.05 35.56
CA SER A 621 10.22 -104.25 36.43
C SER A 621 10.95 -103.09 37.12
N ILE A 622 12.20 -103.31 37.56
CA ILE A 622 13.06 -102.25 38.10
C ILE A 622 13.40 -101.21 37.00
N GLN A 623 13.78 -101.65 35.80
CA GLN A 623 14.08 -100.77 34.65
C GLN A 623 12.85 -99.96 34.20
N GLU A 624 11.65 -100.57 34.18
CA GLU A 624 10.40 -99.87 33.89
C GLU A 624 10.10 -98.80 34.95
N THR A 625 10.35 -99.10 36.23
CA THR A 625 10.16 -98.15 37.33
C THR A 625 11.20 -97.01 37.29
N GLU A 626 12.44 -97.32 36.92
CA GLU A 626 13.54 -96.35 36.69
C GLU A 626 13.24 -95.40 35.53
N THR A 627 12.70 -95.94 34.43
CA THR A 627 12.26 -95.16 33.26
C THR A 627 11.09 -94.25 33.64
N ARG A 628 10.12 -94.74 34.42
CA ARG A 628 9.00 -93.93 34.94
C ARG A 628 9.45 -92.83 35.88
N LEU A 629 10.42 -93.09 36.78
CA LEU A 629 11.00 -92.06 37.64
C LEU A 629 11.71 -90.99 36.82
N SER A 630 12.52 -91.39 35.83
CA SER A 630 13.21 -90.46 34.93
C SER A 630 12.23 -89.60 34.14
N ALA A 631 11.13 -90.19 33.65
CA ALA A 631 10.06 -89.46 32.96
C ALA A 631 9.34 -88.47 33.89
N LEU A 632 9.02 -88.86 35.13
CA LEU A 632 8.40 -87.97 36.12
C LEU A 632 9.35 -86.86 36.56
N GLN A 633 10.65 -87.14 36.70
CA GLN A 633 11.68 -86.13 36.99
C GLN A 633 11.79 -85.13 35.83
N ALA A 634 11.82 -85.59 34.57
CA ALA A 634 11.82 -84.70 33.41
C ALA A 634 10.54 -83.86 33.31
N GLN A 635 9.37 -84.43 33.65
CA GLN A 635 8.11 -83.69 33.74
C GLN A 635 8.13 -82.65 34.86
N LEU A 636 8.70 -82.98 36.03
CA LEU A 636 8.85 -82.07 37.15
C LEU A 636 9.77 -80.89 36.79
N ASP A 637 10.94 -81.17 36.20
CA ASP A 637 11.90 -80.16 35.76
C ASP A 637 11.27 -79.26 34.68
N GLY A 638 10.52 -79.84 33.74
CA GLY A 638 9.78 -79.11 32.71
C GLY A 638 8.69 -78.19 33.30
N ALA A 639 7.91 -78.69 34.26
CA ALA A 639 6.88 -77.91 34.95
C ALA A 639 7.50 -76.79 35.81
N GLN A 640 8.61 -77.05 36.50
CA GLN A 640 9.35 -76.07 37.28
C GLN A 640 9.93 -74.95 36.41
N ARG A 641 10.52 -75.28 35.25
CA ARG A 641 11.00 -74.28 34.28
C ARG A 641 9.84 -73.43 33.75
N SER A 642 8.76 -74.07 33.31
CA SER A 642 7.58 -73.35 32.82
C SER A 642 6.94 -72.44 33.88
N ARG A 643 6.99 -72.83 35.16
CA ARG A 643 6.56 -71.99 36.29
C ARG A 643 7.49 -70.81 36.50
N LEU A 644 8.81 -71.03 36.45
CA LEU A 644 9.81 -69.96 36.57
C LEU A 644 9.61 -68.90 35.47
N ASP A 645 9.39 -69.32 34.23
CA ASP A 645 9.15 -68.42 33.10
C ASP A 645 7.90 -67.53 33.31
N ASP A 646 6.81 -68.10 33.81
CA ASP A 646 5.60 -67.34 34.16
C ASP A 646 5.81 -66.40 35.34
N ALA A 647 6.60 -66.82 36.34
CA ALA A 647 6.95 -65.98 37.48
C ALA A 647 7.80 -64.77 37.05
N VAL A 648 8.76 -64.97 36.14
CA VAL A 648 9.54 -63.89 35.53
C VAL A 648 8.65 -62.96 34.71
N ARG A 649 7.73 -63.50 33.89
CA ARG A 649 6.75 -62.70 33.14
C ARG A 649 5.87 -61.86 34.06
N ARG A 650 5.37 -62.43 35.15
CA ARG A 650 4.57 -61.72 36.16
C ARG A 650 5.38 -60.60 36.81
N ALA A 651 6.61 -60.86 37.23
CA ALA A 651 7.48 -59.86 37.83
C ALA A 651 7.74 -58.67 36.88
N ARG A 652 7.96 -58.94 35.59
CA ARG A 652 8.10 -57.88 34.56
C ARG A 652 6.82 -57.06 34.40
N ALA A 653 5.66 -57.71 34.29
CA ALA A 653 4.38 -57.01 34.20
C ALA A 653 4.10 -56.15 35.45
N MET A 654 4.48 -56.60 36.64
CA MET A 654 4.38 -55.81 37.87
C MET A 654 5.29 -54.58 37.86
N ASP A 655 6.53 -54.71 37.36
CA ASP A 655 7.44 -53.56 37.20
C ASP A 655 6.88 -52.57 36.17
N GLU A 656 6.36 -53.04 35.04
CA GLU A 656 5.69 -52.20 34.05
C GLU A 656 4.51 -51.43 34.67
N VAL A 657 3.65 -52.08 35.45
CA VAL A 657 2.56 -51.39 36.18
C VAL A 657 3.09 -50.34 37.15
N ALA A 658 4.19 -50.61 37.86
CA ALA A 658 4.80 -49.63 38.76
C ALA A 658 5.37 -48.42 37.99
N GLN A 659 5.98 -48.63 36.83
CA GLN A 659 6.44 -47.56 35.94
C GLN A 659 5.27 -46.74 35.38
N LEU A 660 4.20 -47.40 34.93
CA LEU A 660 2.99 -46.75 34.45
C LEU A 660 2.30 -45.94 35.57
N ALA A 661 2.31 -46.44 36.81
CA ALA A 661 1.78 -45.70 37.97
C ALA A 661 2.55 -44.38 38.20
N ARG A 662 3.88 -44.39 38.09
CA ARG A 662 4.69 -43.16 38.17
C ARG A 662 4.34 -42.16 37.06
N LYS A 663 4.18 -42.66 35.82
CA LYS A 663 3.72 -41.85 34.69
C LYS A 663 2.33 -41.27 34.94
N ALA A 664 1.42 -42.04 35.54
CA ALA A 664 0.07 -41.57 35.88
C ALA A 664 0.13 -40.46 36.93
N THR A 665 0.95 -40.59 37.97
CA THR A 665 1.12 -39.52 38.96
C THR A 665 1.64 -38.24 38.32
N ALA A 666 2.63 -38.32 37.42
CA ALA A 666 3.17 -37.17 36.71
C ALA A 666 2.12 -36.50 35.79
N LEU A 667 1.40 -37.28 34.99
CA LEU A 667 0.32 -36.76 34.13
C LEU A 667 -0.83 -36.16 34.95
N GLN A 668 -1.14 -36.73 36.12
CA GLN A 668 -2.19 -36.20 37.00
C GLN A 668 -1.79 -34.85 37.60
N ALA A 669 -0.51 -34.69 37.98
CA ALA A 669 0.03 -33.41 38.41
C ALA A 669 -0.04 -32.37 37.27
N ALA A 670 0.42 -32.72 36.07
CA ALA A 670 0.36 -31.85 34.90
C ALA A 670 -1.08 -31.43 34.54
N LEU A 671 -2.04 -32.37 34.61
CA LEU A 671 -3.45 -32.07 34.37
C LEU A 671 -4.03 -31.10 35.41
N ARG A 672 -3.65 -31.25 36.69
CA ARG A 672 -4.06 -30.33 37.76
C ARG A 672 -3.49 -28.93 37.54
N GLU A 673 -2.21 -28.85 37.19
CA GLU A 673 -1.52 -27.59 36.90
C GLU A 673 -2.11 -26.88 35.67
N ALA A 674 -2.33 -27.61 34.57
CA ALA A 674 -2.96 -27.07 33.37
C ALA A 674 -4.37 -26.55 33.65
N ARG A 675 -5.19 -27.29 34.43
CA ARG A 675 -6.52 -26.85 34.84
C ARG A 675 -6.49 -25.61 35.73
N ALA A 676 -5.59 -25.58 36.72
CA ALA A 676 -5.45 -24.43 37.60
C ALA A 676 -5.01 -23.18 36.81
N SER A 677 -4.07 -23.34 35.89
CA SER A 677 -3.60 -22.26 35.01
C SER A 677 -4.70 -21.78 34.07
N LEU A 678 -5.48 -22.69 33.48
CA LEU A 678 -6.62 -22.34 32.62
C LEU A 678 -7.66 -21.52 33.39
N VAL A 679 -8.05 -21.95 34.59
CA VAL A 679 -9.01 -21.21 35.42
C VAL A 679 -8.46 -19.84 35.82
N ALA A 680 -7.19 -19.76 36.20
CA ALA A 680 -6.57 -18.49 36.56
C ALA A 680 -6.54 -17.51 35.36
N GLU A 681 -6.20 -18.00 34.16
CA GLU A 681 -6.22 -17.18 32.94
C GLU A 681 -7.64 -16.76 32.53
N GLN A 682 -8.66 -17.62 32.70
CA GLN A 682 -10.06 -17.28 32.47
C GLN A 682 -10.55 -16.18 33.42
N GLN A 683 -10.19 -16.26 34.71
CA GLN A 683 -10.50 -15.22 35.69
C GLN A 683 -9.83 -13.88 35.35
N LEU A 684 -8.58 -13.94 34.88
CA LEU A 684 -7.86 -12.75 34.42
C LEU A 684 -8.52 -12.15 33.17
N LEU A 685 -8.96 -12.98 32.21
CA LEU A 685 -9.72 -12.51 31.05
C LEU A 685 -11.00 -11.79 31.47
N GLU A 686 -11.82 -12.39 32.35
CA GLU A 686 -13.06 -11.77 32.84
C GLU A 686 -12.78 -10.43 33.54
N SER A 687 -11.74 -10.39 34.38
CA SER A 687 -11.30 -9.15 35.04
C SER A 687 -10.81 -8.10 34.05
N ASP A 688 -10.02 -8.49 33.05
CA ASP A 688 -9.47 -7.60 32.02
C ASP A 688 -10.59 -7.04 31.12
N MET A 689 -11.57 -7.87 30.75
CA MET A 689 -12.78 -7.45 30.01
C MET A 689 -13.62 -6.46 30.83
N ALA A 690 -13.82 -6.72 32.12
CA ALA A 690 -14.58 -5.83 33.00
C ALA A 690 -13.86 -4.48 33.23
N GLU A 691 -12.53 -4.49 33.38
CA GLU A 691 -11.72 -3.29 33.52
C GLU A 691 -11.74 -2.43 32.24
N LEU A 692 -11.63 -3.07 31.07
CA LEU A 692 -11.54 -2.38 29.79
C LEU A 692 -12.89 -1.94 29.24
N GLY A 693 -13.97 -2.66 29.58
CA GLY A 693 -15.32 -2.37 29.09
C GLY A 693 -15.35 -2.22 27.56
N ASP A 694 -15.80 -1.07 27.09
CA ASP A 694 -15.94 -0.76 25.66
C ASP A 694 -14.61 -0.73 24.87
N ALA A 695 -13.47 -0.63 25.56
CA ALA A 695 -12.14 -0.69 24.95
C ALA A 695 -11.65 -2.13 24.73
N TRP A 696 -12.32 -3.14 25.28
CA TRP A 696 -12.01 -4.54 24.97
C TRP A 696 -12.35 -4.85 23.51
N LEU A 697 -11.47 -5.58 22.82
CA LEU A 697 -11.74 -6.01 21.46
C LEU A 697 -12.68 -7.23 21.48
N ASP A 698 -13.97 -6.95 21.33
CA ASP A 698 -14.99 -7.97 21.12
C ASP A 698 -15.31 -8.09 19.62
N VAL A 699 -14.69 -9.09 18.98
CA VAL A 699 -14.88 -9.37 17.54
C VAL A 699 -16.21 -10.05 17.24
N ASP A 700 -16.85 -10.64 18.26
CA ASP A 700 -18.11 -11.38 18.14
C ASP A 700 -19.34 -10.46 18.20
N LEU A 701 -19.15 -9.15 18.46
CA LEU A 701 -20.23 -8.17 18.38
C LEU A 701 -20.82 -8.06 16.98
N GLU A 702 -22.14 -7.88 16.93
CA GLU A 702 -22.86 -7.46 15.73
C GLU A 702 -22.19 -6.25 15.08
N HIS A 703 -22.14 -6.26 13.74
CA HIS A 703 -21.32 -5.34 12.95
C HIS A 703 -21.48 -3.86 13.36
N ASP A 704 -22.71 -3.37 13.43
CA ASP A 704 -23.00 -1.96 13.75
C ASP A 704 -22.54 -1.55 15.15
N ALA A 705 -22.61 -2.47 16.12
CA ALA A 705 -22.13 -2.23 17.48
C ALA A 705 -20.60 -2.26 17.52
N ARG A 706 -19.99 -3.20 16.79
CA ARG A 706 -18.55 -3.35 16.66
C ARG A 706 -17.89 -2.11 16.05
N GLU A 707 -18.48 -1.53 15.00
CA GLU A 707 -17.95 -0.33 14.33
C GLU A 707 -17.88 0.91 15.23
N ARG A 708 -18.70 0.97 16.28
CA ARG A 708 -18.69 2.06 17.27
C ARG A 708 -17.68 1.86 18.40
N ARG A 709 -17.04 0.68 18.47
CA ARG A 709 -16.00 0.40 19.46
C ARG A 709 -14.70 1.07 19.06
N GLU A 710 -13.92 1.45 20.07
CA GLU A 710 -12.56 1.96 19.92
C GLU A 710 -11.59 0.90 20.46
N PRO A 711 -11.10 -0.04 19.60
CA PRO A 711 -10.31 -1.18 20.06
C PRO A 711 -9.09 -0.74 20.85
N TRP A 712 -8.96 -1.28 22.07
CA TRP A 712 -7.82 -1.05 22.95
C TRP A 712 -7.61 0.42 23.29
N ALA A 713 -8.67 1.22 23.40
CA ALA A 713 -8.65 2.63 23.82
C ALA A 713 -8.25 2.85 25.30
N VAL A 714 -7.21 2.17 25.77
CA VAL A 714 -6.65 2.30 27.12
C VAL A 714 -5.97 3.65 27.27
N GLN A 715 -6.50 4.51 28.13
CA GLN A 715 -6.10 5.90 28.27
C GLN A 715 -4.57 6.08 28.42
N GLU A 716 -3.92 5.31 29.30
CA GLU A 716 -2.47 5.40 29.51
C GLU A 716 -1.68 5.10 28.24
N TRP A 717 -2.05 4.04 27.51
CA TRP A 717 -1.36 3.66 26.28
C TRP A 717 -1.62 4.68 25.16
N GLN A 718 -2.85 5.14 25.03
CA GLN A 718 -3.22 6.17 24.06
C GLN A 718 -2.46 7.48 24.30
N GLN A 719 -2.37 7.94 25.54
CA GLN A 719 -1.55 9.10 25.90
C GLN A 719 -0.06 8.88 25.64
N ALA A 720 0.47 7.68 25.89
CA ALA A 720 1.87 7.38 25.60
C ALA A 720 2.19 7.44 24.09
N ARG A 721 1.29 6.93 23.23
CA ARG A 721 1.41 7.01 21.77
C ARG A 721 1.33 8.45 21.26
N GLN A 722 0.43 9.27 21.83
CA GLN A 722 0.34 10.71 21.49
C GLN A 722 1.58 11.48 21.94
N ALA A 723 2.06 11.26 23.17
CA ALA A 723 3.26 11.89 23.69
C ALA A 723 4.51 11.52 22.89
N LEU A 724 4.59 10.27 22.41
CA LEU A 724 5.67 9.82 21.53
C LEU A 724 5.68 10.58 20.20
N PHE A 725 4.52 10.78 19.57
CA PHE A 725 4.42 11.58 18.35
C PHE A 725 4.78 13.06 18.59
N LEU A 726 4.34 13.66 19.69
CA LEU A 726 4.71 15.04 20.02
C LEU A 726 6.21 15.19 20.26
N ALA A 727 6.83 14.25 20.97
CA ALA A 727 8.28 14.22 21.13
C ALA A 727 9.02 13.98 19.80
N ALA A 728 8.41 13.26 18.85
CA ALA A 728 8.95 13.09 17.51
C ALA A 728 9.02 14.41 16.74
N LEU A 729 8.00 15.26 16.86
CA LEU A 729 8.02 16.62 16.29
C LEU A 729 9.10 17.49 16.93
N ASP A 730 9.28 17.39 18.25
CA ASP A 730 10.33 18.12 18.97
C ASP A 730 11.73 17.69 18.49
N VAL A 731 11.97 16.38 18.29
CA VAL A 731 13.20 15.85 17.69
C VAL A 731 13.41 16.39 16.27
N GLN A 732 12.39 16.38 15.43
CA GLN A 732 12.51 16.90 14.06
C GLN A 732 12.86 18.39 14.03
N ARG A 733 12.19 19.19 14.86
CA ARG A 733 12.48 20.62 14.98
C ARG A 733 13.92 20.84 15.45
N ALA A 734 14.33 20.20 16.55
CA ALA A 734 15.67 20.35 17.08
C ALA A 734 16.75 19.92 16.08
N PHE A 735 16.50 18.85 15.31
CA PHE A 735 17.38 18.43 14.23
C PHE A 735 17.55 19.51 13.15
N ILE A 736 16.45 20.13 12.72
CA ILE A 736 16.45 21.20 11.72
C ILE A 736 17.21 22.42 12.23
N GLU A 737 16.92 22.86 13.46
CA GLU A 737 17.54 24.05 14.06
C GLU A 737 19.04 23.85 14.30
N ASN A 738 19.47 22.65 14.73
CA ASN A 738 20.90 22.33 14.90
C ASN A 738 21.67 22.21 13.57
N ASN A 739 20.96 21.94 12.46
CA ASN A 739 21.54 21.79 11.12
C ASN A 739 21.06 22.91 10.18
N ALA A 740 20.90 24.12 10.71
CA ALA A 740 20.28 25.24 9.99
C ALA A 740 20.98 25.57 8.66
N ARG A 741 22.31 25.44 8.57
CA ARG A 741 23.06 25.68 7.32
C ARG A 741 22.73 24.65 6.24
N GLN A 742 22.65 23.38 6.61
CA GLN A 742 22.34 22.28 5.71
C GLN A 742 20.90 22.37 5.22
N PHE A 743 19.95 22.62 6.15
CA PHE A 743 18.55 22.81 5.79
C PHE A 743 18.33 24.06 4.95
N MET A 744 19.04 25.16 5.22
CA MET A 744 18.90 26.36 4.38
C MET A 744 19.35 26.12 2.94
N ALA A 745 20.42 25.34 2.73
CA ALA A 745 20.87 24.93 1.40
C ALA A 745 19.83 24.03 0.70
N ASN A 746 19.38 22.97 1.37
CA ASN A 746 18.40 22.04 0.79
C ASN A 746 17.01 22.66 0.58
N MET A 747 16.58 23.60 1.44
CA MET A 747 15.33 24.35 1.23
C MET A 747 15.45 25.36 0.09
N GLY A 748 16.64 25.88 -0.18
CA GLY A 748 16.93 26.63 -1.41
C GLY A 748 16.69 25.77 -2.65
N LEU A 749 17.19 24.52 -2.64
CA LEU A 749 16.92 23.54 -3.71
C LEU A 749 15.42 23.27 -3.85
N ALA A 750 14.69 23.05 -2.75
CA ALA A 750 13.24 22.87 -2.78
C ALA A 750 12.49 24.11 -3.29
N SER A 751 12.93 25.31 -2.93
CA SER A 751 12.38 26.57 -3.45
C SER A 751 12.57 26.67 -4.95
N ASP A 752 13.77 26.39 -5.46
CA ASP A 752 14.08 26.43 -6.89
C ASP A 752 13.21 25.41 -7.67
N TRP A 753 13.07 24.20 -7.14
CA TRP A 753 12.23 23.15 -7.73
C TRP A 753 10.75 23.55 -7.76
N LEU A 754 10.20 24.02 -6.63
CA LEU A 754 8.79 24.44 -6.54
C LEU A 754 8.47 25.68 -7.40
N SER A 755 9.47 26.52 -7.66
CA SER A 755 9.36 27.64 -8.58
C SER A 755 9.28 27.23 -10.05
N GLY A 756 9.59 25.97 -10.41
CA GLY A 756 9.54 25.49 -11.79
C GLY A 756 10.91 25.40 -12.49
N LYS A 757 12.01 25.64 -11.76
CA LYS A 757 13.35 25.53 -12.35
C LYS A 757 13.66 24.06 -12.73
N PRO A 758 14.15 23.79 -13.96
CA PRO A 758 14.54 22.45 -14.36
C PRO A 758 15.59 21.86 -13.41
N MET A 759 15.35 20.63 -12.95
CA MET A 759 16.18 19.97 -11.96
C MET A 759 16.31 18.47 -12.29
N PRO A 760 17.52 17.88 -12.13
CA PRO A 760 17.68 16.43 -12.22
C PRO A 760 16.80 15.68 -11.23
N GLU A 761 16.33 14.49 -11.60
CA GLU A 761 15.40 13.67 -10.79
C GLU A 761 15.96 13.36 -9.40
N ASP A 762 17.26 13.09 -9.26
CA ASP A 762 17.89 12.80 -7.97
C ASP A 762 17.90 14.01 -7.02
N LEU A 763 18.06 15.22 -7.57
CA LEU A 763 17.97 16.47 -6.81
C LEU A 763 16.52 16.87 -6.51
N ALA A 764 15.58 16.62 -7.43
CA ALA A 764 14.16 16.82 -7.16
C ALA A 764 13.67 15.89 -6.03
N GLN A 765 14.14 14.64 -6.02
CA GLN A 765 13.90 13.72 -4.89
C GLN A 765 14.50 14.26 -3.59
N LEU A 766 15.75 14.73 -3.58
CA LEU A 766 16.37 15.34 -2.40
C LEU A 766 15.60 16.57 -1.91
N ALA A 767 15.14 17.41 -2.83
CA ALA A 767 14.32 18.58 -2.55
C ALA A 767 13.01 18.20 -1.86
N LEU A 768 12.28 17.22 -2.41
CA LEU A 768 11.04 16.72 -1.83
C LEU A 768 11.25 16.11 -0.45
N GLU A 769 12.25 15.23 -0.30
CA GLU A 769 12.54 14.57 0.99
C GLU A 769 12.98 15.57 2.06
N SER A 770 13.80 16.57 1.67
CA SER A 770 14.18 17.66 2.58
C SER A 770 12.98 18.52 2.97
N LEU A 771 12.08 18.80 2.02
CA LEU A 771 10.85 19.55 2.29
C LEU A 771 9.96 18.77 3.26
N CYS A 772 9.77 17.46 3.03
CA CYS A 772 8.95 16.59 3.87
C CYS A 772 9.53 16.31 5.26
N LEU A 773 10.83 16.54 5.47
CA LEU A 773 11.41 16.59 6.82
C LEU A 773 10.90 17.80 7.62
N VAL A 774 10.67 18.93 6.95
CA VAL A 774 10.14 20.15 7.58
C VAL A 774 8.61 20.15 7.60
N VAL A 775 7.97 19.78 6.50
CA VAL A 775 6.50 19.73 6.34
C VAL A 775 6.08 18.30 5.96
N PRO A 776 5.75 17.44 6.94
CA PRO A 776 5.53 16.01 6.74
C PRO A 776 4.65 15.62 5.54
N ALA A 777 3.52 16.30 5.34
CA ALA A 777 2.62 16.05 4.23
C ALA A 777 2.62 17.18 3.20
N SER A 778 2.54 16.83 1.94
CA SER A 778 2.32 17.77 0.85
C SER A 778 1.13 17.30 0.02
N SER A 779 0.40 18.22 -0.57
CA SER A 779 -0.75 17.89 -1.39
C SER A 779 -0.55 18.27 -2.85
N THR A 780 -1.06 17.42 -3.73
CA THR A 780 -1.02 17.63 -5.17
C THR A 780 -2.33 17.18 -5.80
N THR A 781 -2.56 17.61 -7.02
CA THR A 781 -3.68 17.12 -7.82
C THR A 781 -3.18 15.96 -8.66
N PHE A 782 -4.04 14.97 -8.99
CA PHE A 782 -3.67 13.93 -9.95
C PHE A 782 -3.42 14.51 -11.34
N LEU A 783 -4.12 15.61 -11.62
CA LEU A 783 -4.07 16.36 -12.87
C LEU A 783 -3.90 17.82 -12.48
N SER A 784 -2.71 18.37 -12.69
CA SER A 784 -2.56 19.80 -12.94
C SER A 784 -2.02 19.85 -14.36
N PRO A 785 -2.77 20.37 -15.34
CA PRO A 785 -2.12 20.98 -16.48
C PRO A 785 -1.12 22.04 -15.98
#